data_AF-Q5R0Q9-F1
#
_entry.id   AF-Q5R0Q9-F1
#
_cell.length_a   1.000
_cell.length_b   1.000
_cell.length_c   1.000
_cell.angle_alpha   90.00
_cell.angle_beta   90.00
_cell.angle_gamma   90.00
#
_symmetry.space_group_name_H-M   'P 1'
#
loop_
_entity.id
_entity.type
_entity.pdbx_description
1 polymer ?
#
loop_
_entity_poly.entity_id
_entity_poly.type
_entity_poly.pdbx_seq_one_letter_code
_entity_poly.pdbx_strand_id
1 'polypeptide(L)'
;MNGTFSSLLLLLAVAVILVWLFRRVKLPAILAYLVAGIIAGPDVMGWIADPDDYHLVAELGIVLLLFSLGLEFSLPKMIAMRRWVFGLGAAQVLGSLLIFLLIGFIWLDEWAASLAIAGALALSSTAVVIKQLKESAQTSTRRGQMSVAILLFQDIAVVPLLIIIPLLASDNGNIGYTLLLALAKGAAVIAVLMTIGKWVLPYLFKEIAKQRTDELFVLATLLVALVAGGMTHVFGLSMALGAFLAGMMLGESQYKHQLEADIRPFRDILMGLFFTTIGMQLQLYGFVQNFHWILLALIVMAVIKIALISSVARFMGERDEDAWGSGISLFQMGEFGFVIVALASSHGLLSKEIVTSMIGIGVLSMAITPIVIHRLKPLVNLVVRHPDPLVDIEQQRTTGSEGLENQVLICGFGRVGQTMSRFLDAEGITHIAVDNDPMRVQEAVAGGARVYFGDSARKDILRAVGAESVDLIIISFADDLRALEVLKELRQLNPDAYIIVRSRDDTRLTQLQEAGASQVVPDTLEASLMLISHVLSRSGIPIRRILARLDKERRNHYGEMHGFFQGDETEITPELADKLEFLRALTLPEGAWATGKRIDELDWEKHQVQLKALRRDDEEIQEPDGDTELQPQDVVLLVGKPRYVEAAERWLLEG
;
A
#
# COMPACT_ATOMS: atom_id res chain seq x y z
N MET A 1 23.36 -40.50 0.02
CA MET A 1 21.96 -40.68 -0.43
C MET A 1 21.39 -39.33 -0.86
N ASN A 2 22.18 -38.51 -1.58
CA ASN A 2 21.86 -37.10 -1.81
C ASN A 2 21.74 -36.89 -3.32
N GLY A 3 20.58 -37.22 -3.87
CA GLY A 3 20.27 -36.86 -5.25
C GLY A 3 19.98 -35.36 -5.34
N THR A 4 20.16 -34.77 -6.51
CA THR A 4 19.73 -33.39 -6.83
C THR A 4 18.31 -33.09 -6.36
N PHE A 5 17.40 -34.08 -6.46
CA PHE A 5 16.03 -33.99 -5.94
C PHE A 5 15.95 -33.73 -4.42
N SER A 6 16.75 -34.44 -3.60
CA SER A 6 16.74 -34.24 -2.15
C SER A 6 17.27 -32.86 -1.74
N SER A 7 18.32 -32.36 -2.40
CA SER A 7 18.85 -31.01 -2.13
C SER A 7 17.83 -29.93 -2.49
N LEU A 8 17.14 -30.08 -3.62
CA LEU A 8 16.06 -29.18 -4.04
C LEU A 8 14.87 -29.20 -3.07
N LEU A 9 14.45 -30.38 -2.60
CA LEU A 9 13.35 -30.53 -1.65
C LEU A 9 13.68 -29.88 -0.29
N LEU A 10 14.90 -30.11 0.21
CA LEU A 10 15.37 -29.49 1.45
C LEU A 10 15.48 -27.97 1.31
N LEU A 11 16.01 -27.50 0.19
CA LEU A 11 16.09 -26.07 -0.11
C LEU A 11 14.70 -25.43 -0.11
N LEU A 12 13.73 -26.05 -0.79
CA LEU A 12 12.36 -25.54 -0.83
C LEU A 12 11.71 -25.55 0.55
N ALA A 13 11.90 -26.62 1.34
CA ALA A 13 11.38 -26.70 2.70
C ALA A 13 11.93 -25.58 3.59
N VAL A 14 13.25 -25.33 3.53
CA VAL A 14 13.90 -24.23 4.26
C VAL A 14 13.38 -22.88 3.78
N ALA A 15 13.28 -22.66 2.47
CA ALA A 15 12.76 -21.42 1.91
C ALA A 15 11.32 -21.15 2.38
N VAL A 16 10.43 -22.14 2.38
CA VAL A 16 9.04 -22.00 2.87
C VAL A 16 9.01 -21.58 4.33
N ILE A 17 9.78 -22.26 5.19
CA ILE A 17 9.86 -21.96 6.63
C ILE A 17 10.39 -20.54 6.86
N LEU A 18 11.48 -20.16 6.19
CA LEU A 18 12.08 -18.84 6.34
C LEU A 18 11.18 -17.74 5.81
N VAL A 19 10.53 -17.92 4.66
CA VAL A 19 9.59 -16.95 4.10
C VAL A 19 8.40 -16.77 5.03
N TRP A 20 7.87 -17.84 5.61
CA TRP A 20 6.81 -17.77 6.62
C TRP A 20 7.26 -16.99 7.87
N LEU A 21 8.46 -17.27 8.38
CA LEU A 21 9.02 -16.61 9.56
C LEU A 21 9.27 -15.11 9.31
N PHE A 22 9.90 -14.77 8.19
CA PHE A 22 10.24 -13.38 7.83
C PHE A 22 8.99 -12.55 7.59
N ARG A 23 7.94 -13.11 6.97
CA ARG A 23 6.66 -12.42 6.82
C ARG A 23 6.01 -12.10 8.17
N ARG A 24 6.12 -12.98 9.18
CA ARG A 24 5.58 -12.71 10.53
C ARG A 24 6.24 -11.51 11.21
N VAL A 25 7.54 -11.30 10.97
CA VAL A 25 8.27 -10.13 11.49
C VAL A 25 8.30 -8.94 10.52
N LYS A 26 7.45 -8.96 9.47
CA LYS A 26 7.32 -7.90 8.44
C LYS A 26 8.59 -7.64 7.61
N LEU A 27 9.49 -8.62 7.50
CA LEU A 27 10.66 -8.53 6.63
C LEU A 27 10.31 -8.92 5.18
N PRO A 28 11.02 -8.37 4.16
CA PRO A 28 10.87 -8.76 2.77
C PRO A 28 11.23 -10.23 2.52
N ALA A 29 10.48 -10.91 1.63
CA ALA A 29 10.72 -12.32 1.29
C ALA A 29 12.08 -12.57 0.61
N ILE A 30 12.61 -11.57 -0.11
CA ILE A 30 13.95 -11.63 -0.74
C ILE A 30 15.03 -11.99 0.28
N LEU A 31 14.96 -11.44 1.50
CA LEU A 31 15.91 -11.74 2.56
C LEU A 31 15.81 -13.20 3.03
N ALA A 32 14.60 -13.77 3.07
CA ALA A 32 14.41 -15.17 3.41
C ALA A 32 15.04 -16.11 2.37
N TYR A 33 14.93 -15.79 1.08
CA TYR A 33 15.57 -16.56 0.01
C TYR A 33 17.09 -16.46 0.06
N LEU A 34 17.66 -15.28 0.35
CA LEU A 34 19.09 -15.10 0.57
C LEU A 34 19.60 -15.94 1.75
N VAL A 35 18.90 -15.91 2.89
CA VAL A 35 19.24 -16.74 4.05
C VAL A 35 19.09 -18.23 3.76
N ALA A 36 18.06 -18.64 3.01
CA ALA A 36 17.91 -20.02 2.55
C ALA A 36 19.13 -20.47 1.72
N GLY A 37 19.63 -19.58 0.85
CA GLY A 37 20.85 -19.79 0.09
C GLY A 37 22.08 -19.96 0.96
N ILE A 38 22.29 -19.09 1.95
CA ILE A 38 23.41 -19.19 2.89
C ILE A 38 23.39 -20.54 3.62
N ILE A 39 22.20 -20.98 4.08
CA ILE A 39 22.04 -22.26 4.78
C ILE A 39 22.30 -23.45 3.86
N ALA A 40 21.73 -23.44 2.65
CA ALA A 40 21.86 -24.55 1.70
C ALA A 40 23.24 -24.61 1.02
N GLY A 41 23.95 -23.49 0.98
CA GLY A 41 25.24 -23.31 0.33
C GLY A 41 26.40 -24.04 1.00
N PRO A 42 27.59 -23.99 0.39
CA PRO A 42 28.75 -24.79 0.77
C PRO A 42 29.28 -24.51 2.18
N ASP A 43 29.16 -23.27 2.66
CA ASP A 43 29.73 -22.83 3.94
C ASP A 43 28.96 -23.32 5.18
N VAL A 44 27.69 -23.74 5.04
CA VAL A 44 26.84 -24.13 6.17
C VAL A 44 26.45 -25.60 6.10
N MET A 45 25.51 -25.99 5.22
CA MET A 45 25.07 -27.38 5.10
C MET A 45 25.69 -28.12 3.92
N GLY A 46 26.17 -27.40 2.89
CA GLY A 46 26.76 -27.99 1.70
C GLY A 46 25.83 -28.93 0.92
N TRP A 47 24.51 -28.70 0.97
CA TRP A 47 23.55 -29.50 0.20
C TRP A 47 23.69 -29.27 -1.30
N ILE A 48 24.13 -28.08 -1.67
CA ILE A 48 24.51 -27.70 -3.02
C ILE A 48 26.01 -27.36 -2.95
N ALA A 49 26.83 -28.25 -3.52
CA ALA A 49 28.28 -28.14 -3.47
C ALA A 49 28.82 -27.12 -4.49
N ASP A 50 28.20 -27.07 -5.67
CA ASP A 50 28.55 -26.11 -6.72
C ASP A 50 27.35 -25.18 -7.01
N PRO A 51 27.43 -23.89 -6.61
CA PRO A 51 26.42 -22.90 -6.99
C PRO A 51 26.28 -22.71 -8.51
N ASP A 52 27.30 -23.05 -9.30
CA ASP A 52 27.30 -22.88 -10.76
C ASP A 52 26.31 -23.83 -11.45
N ASP A 53 25.98 -24.97 -10.82
CA ASP A 53 24.97 -25.92 -11.30
C ASP A 53 23.57 -25.29 -11.47
N TYR A 54 23.31 -24.18 -10.74
CA TYR A 54 22.03 -23.48 -10.76
C TYR A 54 22.10 -22.14 -11.50
N HIS A 55 23.22 -21.82 -12.16
CA HIS A 55 23.43 -20.51 -12.80
C HIS A 55 22.37 -20.21 -13.86
N LEU A 56 22.02 -21.19 -14.71
CA LEU A 56 20.98 -21.03 -15.74
C LEU A 56 19.61 -20.70 -15.13
N VAL A 57 19.25 -21.36 -14.04
CA VAL A 57 17.96 -21.13 -13.36
C VAL A 57 17.93 -19.74 -12.72
N ALA A 58 19.05 -19.31 -12.14
CA ALA A 58 19.21 -17.96 -11.60
C ALA A 58 19.05 -16.91 -12.71
N GLU A 59 19.66 -17.13 -13.87
CA GLU A 59 19.59 -16.21 -15.01
C GLU A 59 18.18 -16.11 -15.59
N LEU A 60 17.45 -17.23 -15.67
CA LEU A 60 16.02 -17.25 -16.01
C LEU A 60 15.17 -16.48 -15.00
N GLY A 61 15.54 -16.50 -13.71
CA GLY A 61 14.90 -15.68 -12.68
C GLY A 61 15.09 -14.19 -12.89
N ILE A 62 16.30 -13.75 -13.29
CA ILE A 62 16.56 -12.36 -13.65
C ILE A 62 15.75 -11.96 -14.90
N VAL A 63 15.67 -12.84 -15.90
CA VAL A 63 14.89 -12.64 -17.13
C VAL A 63 13.42 -12.40 -16.81
N LEU A 64 12.78 -13.26 -16.00
CA LEU A 64 11.36 -13.06 -15.63
C LEU A 64 11.15 -11.87 -14.70
N LEU A 65 12.10 -11.58 -13.80
CA LEU A 65 12.06 -10.38 -12.96
C LEU A 65 12.05 -9.11 -13.82
N LEU A 66 13.00 -8.98 -14.75
CA LEU A 66 13.10 -7.82 -15.61
C LEU A 66 11.95 -7.74 -16.62
N PHE A 67 11.44 -8.86 -17.11
CA PHE A 67 10.22 -8.86 -17.92
C PHE A 67 9.03 -8.32 -17.13
N SER A 68 8.82 -8.80 -15.90
CA SER A 68 7.73 -8.31 -15.04
C SER A 68 7.89 -6.83 -14.73
N LEU A 69 9.11 -6.35 -14.49
CA LEU A 69 9.36 -4.92 -14.30
C LEU A 69 9.03 -4.12 -15.57
N GLY A 70 9.40 -4.66 -16.73
CA GLY A 70 8.99 -4.13 -18.02
C GLY A 70 7.48 -3.99 -18.12
N LEU A 71 6.70 -4.99 -17.69
CA LEU A 71 5.23 -4.89 -17.69
C LEU A 71 4.72 -3.78 -16.76
N GLU A 72 5.35 -3.57 -15.61
CA GLU A 72 5.00 -2.52 -14.65
C GLU A 72 5.36 -1.12 -15.15
N PHE A 73 6.32 -1.01 -16.09
CA PHE A 73 6.75 0.23 -16.70
C PHE A 73 5.59 1.01 -17.33
N SER A 74 5.56 2.33 -17.11
CA SER A 74 4.49 3.20 -17.62
C SER A 74 5.07 4.53 -18.09
N LEU A 75 5.24 4.64 -19.42
CA LEU A 75 5.73 5.87 -20.04
C LEU A 75 4.83 7.09 -19.76
N PRO A 76 3.48 6.99 -19.83
CA PRO A 76 2.61 8.12 -19.50
C PRO A 76 2.79 8.63 -18.07
N LYS A 77 2.94 7.71 -17.10
CA LYS A 77 3.15 8.07 -15.68
C LYS A 77 4.48 8.80 -15.47
N MET A 78 5.54 8.38 -16.15
CA MET A 78 6.82 9.08 -16.08
C MET A 78 6.77 10.48 -16.69
N ILE A 79 6.11 10.63 -17.83
CA ILE A 79 5.95 11.95 -18.47
C ILE A 79 5.14 12.89 -17.57
N ALA A 80 4.10 12.40 -16.91
CA ALA A 80 3.33 13.17 -15.93
C ALA A 80 4.20 13.62 -14.74
N MET A 81 5.14 12.77 -14.31
CA MET A 81 6.08 13.04 -13.21
C MET A 81 7.46 13.52 -13.69
N ARG A 82 7.58 14.03 -14.93
CA ARG A 82 8.87 14.26 -15.61
C ARG A 82 9.89 15.08 -14.83
N ARG A 83 9.44 16.07 -14.05
CA ARG A 83 10.31 16.90 -13.20
C ARG A 83 11.01 16.06 -12.14
N TRP A 84 10.30 15.16 -11.48
CA TRP A 84 10.91 14.29 -10.47
C TRP A 84 11.64 13.11 -11.08
N VAL A 85 11.09 12.48 -12.13
CA VAL A 85 11.72 11.31 -12.77
C VAL A 85 13.03 11.71 -13.47
N PHE A 86 12.97 12.63 -14.43
CA PHE A 86 14.14 13.02 -15.23
C PHE A 86 14.97 14.16 -14.62
N GLY A 87 14.46 14.84 -13.58
CA GLY A 87 15.24 15.81 -12.81
C GLY A 87 15.88 15.15 -11.59
N LEU A 88 15.08 14.92 -10.55
CA LEU A 88 15.56 14.38 -9.27
C LEU A 88 16.12 12.95 -9.41
N GLY A 89 15.40 12.05 -10.09
CA GLY A 89 15.84 10.68 -10.32
C GLY A 89 17.13 10.58 -11.13
N ALA A 90 17.23 11.31 -12.24
CA ALA A 90 18.44 11.36 -13.05
C ALA A 90 19.64 11.92 -12.28
N ALA A 91 19.46 13.03 -11.57
CA ALA A 91 20.51 13.62 -10.75
C ALA A 91 20.93 12.68 -9.61
N GLN A 92 19.99 11.95 -8.99
CA GLN A 92 20.31 10.96 -7.98
C GLN A 92 21.15 9.82 -8.55
N VAL A 93 20.74 9.22 -9.66
CA VAL A 93 21.45 8.07 -10.26
C VAL A 93 22.83 8.48 -10.76
N LEU A 94 22.92 9.54 -11.56
CA LEU A 94 24.20 10.01 -12.12
C LEU A 94 25.14 10.50 -11.03
N GLY A 95 24.62 11.23 -10.03
CA GLY A 95 25.39 11.69 -8.88
C GLY A 95 25.89 10.52 -8.03
N SER A 96 25.05 9.51 -7.77
CA SER A 96 25.46 8.32 -7.02
C SER A 96 26.49 7.51 -7.78
N LEU A 97 26.28 7.28 -9.08
CA LEU A 97 27.23 6.62 -9.97
C LEU A 97 28.58 7.33 -9.93
N LEU A 98 28.62 8.65 -10.10
CA LEU A 98 29.87 9.41 -10.08
C LEU A 98 30.59 9.30 -8.72
N ILE A 99 29.86 9.53 -7.62
CA ILE A 99 30.45 9.51 -6.27
C ILE A 99 31.00 8.12 -5.95
N PHE A 100 30.20 7.06 -6.13
CA PHE A 100 30.63 5.70 -5.82
C PHE A 100 31.68 5.18 -6.80
N LEU A 101 31.67 5.62 -8.06
CA LEU A 101 32.72 5.29 -9.04
C LEU A 101 34.06 5.88 -8.61
N LEU A 102 34.08 7.15 -8.20
CA LEU A 102 35.29 7.80 -7.72
C LEU A 102 35.83 7.11 -6.45
N ILE A 103 34.96 6.81 -5.49
CA ILE A 103 35.34 6.08 -4.27
C ILE A 103 35.90 4.70 -4.62
N GLY A 104 35.20 3.94 -5.48
CA GLY A 104 35.63 2.61 -5.91
C GLY A 104 36.96 2.65 -6.65
N PHE A 105 37.13 3.60 -7.57
CA PHE A 105 38.35 3.72 -8.37
C PHE A 105 39.57 4.04 -7.51
N ILE A 106 39.43 4.93 -6.53
CA ILE A 106 40.51 5.24 -5.57
C ILE A 106 40.91 4.00 -4.75
N TRP A 107 39.96 3.10 -4.48
CA TRP A 107 40.18 1.96 -3.58
C TRP A 107 40.65 0.69 -4.30
N LEU A 108 40.15 0.45 -5.52
CA LEU A 108 40.40 -0.77 -6.29
C LEU A 108 41.40 -0.56 -7.43
N ASP A 109 41.60 0.68 -7.89
CA ASP A 109 42.37 1.02 -9.10
C ASP A 109 41.86 0.33 -10.39
N GLU A 110 40.64 -0.21 -10.35
CA GLU A 110 40.02 -0.93 -11.46
C GLU A 110 38.70 -0.26 -11.85
N TRP A 111 38.69 0.37 -13.02
CA TRP A 111 37.55 1.17 -13.50
C TRP A 111 36.28 0.34 -13.72
N ALA A 112 36.41 -0.88 -14.24
CA ALA A 112 35.27 -1.75 -14.57
C ALA A 112 34.59 -2.29 -13.31
N ALA A 113 35.38 -2.81 -12.37
CA ALA A 113 34.90 -3.23 -11.05
C ALA A 113 34.23 -2.07 -10.30
N SER A 114 34.85 -0.88 -10.33
CA SER A 114 34.34 0.32 -9.66
C SER A 114 33.00 0.79 -10.24
N LEU A 115 32.81 0.71 -11.56
CA LEU A 115 31.54 1.04 -12.19
C LEU A 115 30.43 0.05 -11.82
N ALA A 116 30.74 -1.25 -11.78
CA ALA A 116 29.78 -2.27 -11.36
C ALA A 116 29.32 -2.05 -9.91
N ILE A 117 30.25 -1.76 -8.99
CA ILE A 117 29.95 -1.44 -7.59
C ILE A 117 29.12 -0.15 -7.50
N ALA A 118 29.52 0.90 -8.21
CA ALA A 118 28.80 2.17 -8.22
C ALA A 118 27.36 2.01 -8.74
N GLY A 119 27.18 1.23 -9.81
CA GLY A 119 25.86 0.89 -10.35
C GLY A 119 25.02 0.12 -9.34
N ALA A 120 25.61 -0.85 -8.65
CA ALA A 120 24.89 -1.63 -7.64
C ALA A 120 24.43 -0.77 -6.45
N LEU A 121 25.29 0.13 -5.93
CA LEU A 121 24.98 0.99 -4.79
C LEU A 121 24.03 2.15 -5.14
N ALA A 122 24.06 2.64 -6.38
CA ALA A 122 23.19 3.72 -6.84
C ALA A 122 21.71 3.36 -6.81
N LEU A 123 21.37 2.07 -6.97
CA LEU A 123 20.02 1.56 -7.09
C LEU A 123 19.41 1.22 -5.73
N SER A 124 18.17 1.64 -5.48
CA SER A 124 17.41 1.39 -4.26
C SER A 124 16.35 0.29 -4.48
N SER A 125 15.79 -0.26 -3.39
CA SER A 125 14.80 -1.35 -3.53
C SER A 125 13.39 -0.83 -3.81
N THR A 126 12.92 -1.01 -5.04
CA THR A 126 11.58 -0.60 -5.48
C THR A 126 10.49 -1.36 -4.72
N ALA A 127 10.54 -2.69 -4.71
CA ALA A 127 9.52 -3.52 -4.08
C ALA A 127 9.39 -3.27 -2.56
N VAL A 128 10.51 -3.13 -1.86
CA VAL A 128 10.50 -2.86 -0.41
C VAL A 128 9.95 -1.48 -0.11
N VAL A 129 10.42 -0.44 -0.80
CA VAL A 129 9.99 0.95 -0.54
C VAL A 129 8.51 1.13 -0.88
N ILE A 130 8.05 0.69 -2.05
CA ILE A 130 6.65 0.82 -2.44
C ILE A 130 5.74 0.08 -1.47
N LYS A 131 6.10 -1.14 -1.07
CA LYS A 131 5.35 -1.90 -0.07
C LYS A 131 5.28 -1.16 1.27
N GLN A 132 6.40 -0.67 1.77
CA GLN A 132 6.46 0.05 3.05
C GLN A 132 5.70 1.40 3.01
N LEU A 133 5.78 2.13 1.90
CA LEU A 133 4.99 3.35 1.69
C LEU A 133 3.49 3.04 1.64
N LYS A 134 3.08 1.93 1.02
CA LYS A 134 1.68 1.49 0.97
C LYS A 134 1.17 1.08 2.36
N GLU A 135 1.94 0.26 3.09
CA GLU A 135 1.62 -0.16 4.46
C GLU A 135 1.55 1.03 5.43
N SER A 136 2.34 2.08 5.19
CA SER A 136 2.34 3.31 6.00
C SER A 136 1.37 4.39 5.49
N ALA A 137 0.57 4.10 4.46
CA ALA A 137 -0.34 5.04 3.78
C ALA A 137 0.35 6.35 3.27
N GLN A 138 1.61 6.26 2.88
CA GLN A 138 2.43 7.40 2.41
C GLN A 138 2.54 7.50 0.89
N THR A 139 1.98 6.56 0.11
CA THR A 139 2.13 6.52 -1.36
C THR A 139 1.61 7.76 -2.08
N SER A 140 0.57 8.41 -1.55
CA SER A 140 -0.01 9.64 -2.13
C SER A 140 0.65 10.93 -1.63
N THR A 141 1.53 10.85 -0.63
CA THR A 141 2.23 12.03 -0.09
C THR A 141 3.29 12.51 -1.07
N ARG A 142 3.66 13.80 -0.98
CA ARG A 142 4.67 14.40 -1.85
C ARG A 142 6.02 13.68 -1.78
N ARG A 143 6.52 13.38 -0.57
CA ARG A 143 7.71 12.53 -0.36
C ARG A 143 7.58 11.13 -0.97
N GLY A 144 6.41 10.49 -0.84
CA GLY A 144 6.16 9.17 -1.41
C GLY A 144 6.18 9.18 -2.93
N GLN A 145 5.55 10.18 -3.56
CA GLN A 145 5.59 10.36 -5.01
C GLN A 145 6.99 10.68 -5.53
N MET A 146 7.77 11.51 -4.81
CA MET A 146 9.17 11.76 -5.13
C MET A 146 10.00 10.48 -5.05
N SER A 147 9.84 9.68 -3.99
CA SER A 147 10.54 8.40 -3.87
C SER A 147 10.19 7.45 -5.01
N VAL A 148 8.91 7.32 -5.36
CA VAL A 148 8.46 6.51 -6.51
C VAL A 148 9.07 7.03 -7.82
N ALA A 149 9.14 8.35 -8.02
CA ALA A 149 9.74 8.92 -9.23
C ALA A 149 11.24 8.61 -9.37
N ILE A 150 11.98 8.67 -8.26
CA ILE A 150 13.40 8.29 -8.24
C ILE A 150 13.55 6.80 -8.57
N LEU A 151 12.76 5.93 -7.95
CA LEU A 151 12.77 4.48 -8.21
C LEU A 151 12.48 4.17 -9.68
N LEU A 152 11.48 4.84 -10.29
CA LEU A 152 11.16 4.67 -11.71
C LEU A 152 12.35 5.02 -12.62
N PHE A 153 13.13 6.06 -12.29
CA PHE A 153 14.33 6.38 -13.05
C PHE A 153 15.46 5.37 -12.80
N GLN A 154 15.62 4.91 -11.55
CA GLN A 154 16.58 3.86 -11.20
C GLN A 154 16.35 2.59 -11.99
N ASP A 155 15.09 2.13 -12.09
CA ASP A 155 14.70 0.93 -12.83
C ASP A 155 15.10 1.03 -14.33
N ILE A 156 15.00 2.22 -14.93
CA ILE A 156 15.47 2.47 -16.31
C ILE A 156 16.98 2.45 -16.40
N ALA A 157 17.65 3.06 -15.41
CA ALA A 157 19.10 3.17 -15.39
C ALA A 157 19.81 1.81 -15.27
N VAL A 158 19.09 0.75 -14.84
CA VAL A 158 19.60 -0.64 -14.87
C VAL A 158 19.94 -1.07 -16.31
N VAL A 159 19.13 -0.68 -17.30
CA VAL A 159 19.32 -1.13 -18.70
C VAL A 159 20.69 -0.75 -19.27
N PRO A 160 21.14 0.52 -19.22
CA PRO A 160 22.50 0.86 -19.63
C PRO A 160 23.59 0.09 -18.87
N LEU A 161 23.41 -0.14 -17.56
CA LEU A 161 24.39 -0.89 -16.76
C LEU A 161 24.51 -2.35 -17.21
N LEU A 162 23.39 -3.00 -17.52
CA LEU A 162 23.36 -4.38 -18.05
C LEU A 162 24.01 -4.51 -19.44
N ILE A 163 24.08 -3.41 -20.20
CA ILE A 163 24.79 -3.35 -21.48
C ILE A 163 26.28 -3.11 -21.24
N ILE A 164 26.62 -2.11 -20.41
CA ILE A 164 28.01 -1.66 -20.23
C ILE A 164 28.85 -2.75 -19.55
N ILE A 165 28.36 -3.38 -18.48
CA ILE A 165 29.16 -4.30 -17.64
C ILE A 165 29.78 -5.47 -18.44
N PRO A 166 29.03 -6.27 -19.23
CA PRO A 166 29.62 -7.33 -20.05
C PRO A 166 30.65 -6.83 -21.05
N LEU A 167 30.46 -5.61 -21.57
CA LEU A 167 31.38 -4.99 -22.53
C LEU A 167 32.69 -4.58 -21.87
N LEU A 168 32.67 -4.15 -20.61
CA LEU A 168 33.89 -3.79 -19.89
C LEU A 168 34.76 -5.01 -19.57
N ALA A 169 34.14 -6.18 -19.42
CA ALA A 169 34.85 -7.45 -19.23
C ALA A 169 35.44 -8.01 -20.54
N SER A 170 35.04 -7.49 -21.70
CA SER A 170 35.49 -7.96 -22.99
C SER A 170 36.83 -7.32 -23.37
N ASP A 171 37.91 -8.09 -23.32
CA ASP A 171 39.30 -7.64 -23.46
C ASP A 171 39.71 -7.29 -24.91
N ASN A 172 39.04 -6.31 -25.52
CA ASN A 172 39.23 -5.96 -26.92
C ASN A 172 39.66 -4.50 -27.12
N GLY A 173 40.96 -4.30 -27.36
CA GLY A 173 41.52 -3.17 -28.13
C GLY A 173 41.07 -1.75 -27.74
N ASN A 174 41.02 -0.85 -28.73
CA ASN A 174 40.71 0.57 -28.53
C ASN A 174 39.30 0.74 -27.93
N ILE A 175 39.24 0.97 -26.62
CA ILE A 175 38.03 1.07 -25.78
C ILE A 175 36.96 1.97 -26.42
N GLY A 176 37.36 3.05 -27.09
CA GLY A 176 36.42 3.94 -27.77
C GLY A 176 35.70 3.30 -28.95
N TYR A 177 36.40 2.51 -29.77
CA TYR A 177 35.81 1.83 -30.93
C TYR A 177 34.93 0.65 -30.48
N THR A 178 35.38 -0.12 -29.49
CA THR A 178 34.60 -1.26 -28.97
C THR A 178 33.34 -0.78 -28.25
N LEU A 179 33.42 0.30 -27.47
CA LEU A 179 32.25 0.89 -26.84
C LEU A 179 31.26 1.47 -27.87
N LEU A 180 31.75 2.18 -28.89
CA LEU A 180 30.89 2.71 -29.96
C LEU A 180 30.20 1.60 -30.74
N LEU A 181 30.95 0.56 -31.14
CA LEU A 181 30.41 -0.58 -31.87
C LEU A 181 29.38 -1.35 -31.03
N ALA A 182 29.64 -1.49 -29.74
CA ALA A 182 28.73 -2.17 -28.83
C ALA A 182 27.44 -1.36 -28.57
N LEU A 183 27.54 -0.04 -28.41
CA LEU A 183 26.37 0.84 -28.35
C LEU A 183 25.57 0.78 -29.65
N ALA A 184 26.23 0.76 -30.81
CA ALA A 184 25.56 0.62 -32.10
C ALA A 184 24.84 -0.73 -32.24
N LYS A 185 25.49 -1.84 -31.84
CA LYS A 185 24.87 -3.18 -31.79
C LYS A 185 23.68 -3.20 -30.83
N GLY A 186 23.84 -2.67 -29.62
CA GLY A 186 22.78 -2.54 -28.63
C GLY A 186 21.59 -1.76 -29.16
N ALA A 187 21.82 -0.58 -29.74
CA ALA A 187 20.78 0.25 -30.35
C ALA A 187 20.07 -0.46 -31.51
N ALA A 188 20.81 -1.18 -32.36
CA ALA A 188 20.22 -1.96 -33.45
C ALA A 188 19.31 -3.07 -32.93
N VAL A 189 19.75 -3.83 -31.93
CA VAL A 189 18.95 -4.91 -31.31
C VAL A 189 17.71 -4.34 -30.63
N ILE A 190 17.85 -3.24 -29.89
CA ILE A 190 16.73 -2.53 -29.29
C ILE A 190 15.73 -2.10 -30.38
N ALA A 191 16.20 -1.50 -31.47
CA ALA A 191 15.33 -1.06 -32.57
C ALA A 191 14.58 -2.23 -33.22
N VAL A 192 15.23 -3.38 -33.40
CA VAL A 192 14.59 -4.60 -33.91
C VAL A 192 13.51 -5.10 -32.96
N LEU A 193 13.82 -5.23 -31.66
CA LEU A 193 12.85 -5.64 -30.65
C LEU A 193 11.68 -4.65 -30.56
N MET A 194 11.96 -3.34 -30.60
CA MET A 194 10.94 -2.29 -30.60
C MET A 194 10.06 -2.31 -31.86
N THR A 195 10.58 -2.75 -32.98
CA THR A 195 9.77 -2.93 -34.20
C THR A 195 8.88 -4.15 -34.07
N ILE A 196 9.44 -5.28 -33.62
CA ILE A 196 8.71 -6.54 -33.40
C ILE A 196 7.60 -6.33 -32.38
N GLY A 197 7.88 -5.74 -31.22
CA GLY A 197 6.85 -5.58 -30.20
C GLY A 197 5.78 -4.55 -30.54
N LYS A 198 6.02 -3.63 -31.48
CA LYS A 198 5.02 -2.67 -31.93
C LYS A 198 4.04 -3.30 -32.92
N TRP A 199 4.51 -4.23 -33.76
CA TRP A 199 3.71 -4.78 -34.87
C TRP A 199 3.35 -6.25 -34.70
N VAL A 200 4.29 -7.09 -34.28
CA VAL A 200 4.12 -8.55 -34.18
C VAL A 200 3.43 -8.93 -32.87
N LEU A 201 3.89 -8.42 -31.73
CA LEU A 201 3.32 -8.81 -30.43
C LEU A 201 1.82 -8.50 -30.29
N PRO A 202 1.30 -7.32 -30.70
CA PRO A 202 -0.13 -7.05 -30.60
C PRO A 202 -0.95 -7.97 -31.48
N TYR A 203 -0.44 -8.32 -32.67
CA TYR A 203 -1.11 -9.28 -33.56
C TYR A 203 -1.11 -10.69 -32.95
N LEU A 204 0.03 -11.15 -32.44
CA LEU A 204 0.18 -12.45 -31.79
C LEU A 204 -0.79 -12.60 -30.61
N PHE A 205 -0.79 -11.65 -29.67
CA PHE A 205 -1.66 -11.70 -28.49
C PHE A 205 -3.13 -11.52 -28.84
N LYS A 206 -3.46 -10.77 -29.90
CA LYS A 206 -4.83 -10.70 -30.42
C LYS A 206 -5.30 -12.06 -30.95
N GLU A 207 -4.45 -12.82 -31.63
CA GLU A 207 -4.80 -14.14 -32.14
C GLU A 207 -4.95 -15.16 -31.01
N ILE A 208 -4.03 -15.15 -30.04
CA ILE A 208 -4.09 -16.01 -28.85
C ILE A 208 -5.36 -15.73 -28.04
N ALA A 209 -5.71 -14.45 -27.84
CA ALA A 209 -6.89 -14.06 -27.08
C ALA A 209 -8.21 -14.57 -27.72
N LYS A 210 -8.25 -14.86 -29.03
CA LYS A 210 -9.43 -15.45 -29.67
C LYS A 210 -9.69 -16.88 -29.21
N GLN A 211 -8.66 -17.61 -28.80
CA GLN A 211 -8.77 -19.01 -28.38
C GLN A 211 -9.33 -19.15 -26.95
N ARG A 212 -9.35 -18.06 -26.15
CA ARG A 212 -9.93 -18.01 -24.79
C ARG A 212 -9.41 -19.08 -23.81
N THR A 213 -8.16 -19.51 -23.97
CA THR A 213 -7.50 -20.44 -23.05
C THR A 213 -6.36 -19.74 -22.31
N ASP A 214 -6.40 -19.72 -20.98
CA ASP A 214 -5.38 -19.10 -20.15
C ASP A 214 -4.00 -19.78 -20.31
N GLU A 215 -3.99 -21.10 -20.53
CA GLU A 215 -2.76 -21.89 -20.76
C GLU A 215 -1.94 -21.36 -21.94
N LEU A 216 -2.58 -21.17 -23.11
CA LEU A 216 -1.90 -20.65 -24.30
C LEU A 216 -1.35 -19.24 -24.08
N PHE A 217 -2.05 -18.45 -23.29
CA PHE A 217 -1.68 -17.08 -22.96
C PHE A 217 -0.42 -17.04 -22.07
N VAL A 218 -0.38 -17.85 -21.01
CA VAL A 218 0.79 -18.02 -20.13
C VAL A 218 1.99 -18.52 -20.94
N LEU A 219 1.81 -19.58 -21.74
CA LEU A 219 2.91 -20.15 -22.55
C LEU A 219 3.47 -19.14 -23.55
N ALA A 220 2.61 -18.40 -24.25
CA ALA A 220 3.05 -17.37 -25.19
C ALA A 220 3.80 -16.24 -24.49
N THR A 221 3.36 -15.85 -23.30
CA THR A 221 4.03 -14.81 -22.50
C THR A 221 5.43 -15.22 -22.09
N LEU A 222 5.58 -16.43 -21.56
CA LEU A 222 6.89 -17.00 -21.22
C LEU A 222 7.77 -17.13 -22.45
N LEU A 223 7.22 -17.62 -23.57
CA LEU A 223 7.95 -17.74 -24.83
C LEU A 223 8.46 -16.40 -25.32
N VAL A 224 7.64 -15.34 -25.29
CA VAL A 224 8.05 -13.99 -25.71
C VAL A 224 9.18 -13.46 -24.83
N ALA A 225 9.08 -13.61 -23.50
CA ALA A 225 10.14 -13.19 -22.58
C ALA A 225 11.47 -13.90 -22.87
N LEU A 226 11.42 -15.23 -23.05
CA LEU A 226 12.60 -16.05 -23.31
C LEU A 226 13.18 -15.83 -24.71
N VAL A 227 12.34 -15.69 -25.75
CA VAL A 227 12.79 -15.40 -27.12
C VAL A 227 13.43 -14.02 -27.19
N ALA A 228 12.84 -13.01 -26.56
CA ALA A 228 13.42 -11.67 -26.55
C ALA A 228 14.77 -11.64 -25.82
N GLY A 229 14.88 -12.32 -24.67
CA GLY A 229 16.16 -12.47 -23.96
C GLY A 229 17.19 -13.29 -24.74
N GLY A 230 16.78 -14.41 -25.34
CA GLY A 230 17.64 -15.22 -26.20
C GLY A 230 18.16 -14.43 -27.41
N MET A 231 17.32 -13.59 -28.01
CA MET A 231 17.72 -12.68 -29.10
C MET A 231 18.84 -11.75 -28.64
N THR A 232 18.70 -11.05 -27.50
CA THR A 232 19.75 -10.15 -27.01
C THR A 232 21.04 -10.90 -26.67
N HIS A 233 20.93 -12.12 -26.14
CA HIS A 233 22.07 -12.98 -25.83
C HIS A 233 22.90 -13.37 -27.06
N VAL A 234 22.24 -13.69 -28.18
CA VAL A 234 22.93 -13.97 -29.46
C VAL A 234 23.77 -12.79 -29.95
N PHE A 235 23.39 -11.56 -29.60
CA PHE A 235 24.15 -10.35 -29.93
C PHE A 235 25.21 -9.98 -28.88
N GLY A 236 25.45 -10.84 -27.88
CA GLY A 236 26.44 -10.62 -26.81
C GLY A 236 25.98 -9.65 -25.72
N LEU A 237 24.67 -9.44 -25.57
CA LEU A 237 24.07 -8.62 -24.53
C LEU A 237 23.43 -9.53 -23.46
N SER A 238 23.09 -8.97 -22.30
CA SER A 238 22.38 -9.74 -21.27
C SER A 238 21.01 -10.23 -21.76
N MET A 239 20.62 -11.47 -21.42
CA MET A 239 19.26 -11.97 -21.66
C MET A 239 18.19 -11.09 -20.99
N ALA A 240 18.56 -10.54 -19.84
CA ALA A 240 17.67 -9.75 -19.01
C ALA A 240 17.22 -8.45 -19.72
N LEU A 241 18.08 -7.88 -20.58
CA LEU A 241 17.76 -6.71 -21.40
C LEU A 241 16.60 -6.98 -22.37
N GLY A 242 16.64 -8.09 -23.11
CA GLY A 242 15.61 -8.43 -24.09
C GLY A 242 14.27 -8.68 -23.41
N ALA A 243 14.30 -9.36 -22.26
CA ALA A 243 13.14 -9.60 -21.42
C ALA A 243 12.51 -8.30 -20.91
N PHE A 244 13.32 -7.37 -20.40
CA PHE A 244 12.86 -6.05 -19.96
C PHE A 244 12.16 -5.28 -21.10
N LEU A 245 12.78 -5.24 -22.28
CA LEU A 245 12.22 -4.53 -23.44
C LEU A 245 10.91 -5.17 -23.90
N ALA A 246 10.83 -6.50 -23.97
CA ALA A 246 9.59 -7.19 -24.31
C ALA A 246 8.48 -6.90 -23.29
N GLY A 247 8.82 -6.90 -22.00
CA GLY A 247 7.91 -6.53 -20.92
C GLY A 247 7.40 -5.09 -21.09
N MET A 248 8.29 -4.13 -21.35
CA MET A 248 7.92 -2.71 -21.57
C MET A 248 6.91 -2.54 -22.69
N MET A 249 7.11 -3.23 -23.80
CA MET A 249 6.24 -3.14 -24.96
C MET A 249 4.86 -3.75 -24.70
N LEU A 250 4.82 -4.87 -23.98
CA LEU A 250 3.58 -5.51 -23.59
C LEU A 250 2.87 -4.77 -22.45
N GLY A 251 3.61 -4.05 -21.61
CA GLY A 251 3.10 -3.21 -20.53
C GLY A 251 2.25 -2.03 -21.00
N GLU A 252 2.40 -1.62 -22.27
CA GLU A 252 1.53 -0.60 -22.91
C GLU A 252 0.31 -1.21 -23.62
N SER A 253 0.20 -2.53 -23.69
CA SER A 253 -0.92 -3.21 -24.36
C SER A 253 -2.16 -3.32 -23.45
N GLN A 254 -3.33 -3.55 -24.07
CA GLN A 254 -4.58 -3.84 -23.34
C GLN A 254 -4.52 -5.13 -22.49
N TYR A 255 -3.49 -5.95 -22.70
CA TYR A 255 -3.31 -7.24 -22.06
C TYR A 255 -2.43 -7.18 -20.80
N LYS A 256 -1.87 -6.01 -20.46
CA LYS A 256 -0.91 -5.82 -19.35
C LYS A 256 -1.32 -6.56 -18.07
N HIS A 257 -2.54 -6.34 -17.58
CA HIS A 257 -2.98 -6.87 -16.29
C HIS A 257 -3.07 -8.40 -16.27
N GLN A 258 -3.52 -8.99 -17.38
CA GLN A 258 -3.56 -10.44 -17.52
C GLN A 258 -2.13 -11.01 -17.59
N LEU A 259 -1.26 -10.43 -18.44
CA LEU A 259 0.13 -10.83 -18.54
C LEU A 259 0.87 -10.74 -17.20
N GLU A 260 0.62 -9.69 -16.42
CA GLU A 260 1.20 -9.51 -15.09
C GLU A 260 0.71 -10.57 -14.10
N ALA A 261 -0.60 -10.89 -14.12
CA ALA A 261 -1.17 -11.92 -13.25
C ALA A 261 -0.62 -13.32 -13.60
N ASP A 262 -0.53 -13.62 -14.89
CA ASP A 262 -0.14 -14.92 -15.43
C ASP A 262 1.34 -15.23 -15.19
N ILE A 263 2.22 -14.23 -15.29
CA ILE A 263 3.66 -14.43 -15.10
C ILE A 263 4.10 -14.35 -13.64
N ARG A 264 3.30 -13.73 -12.76
CA ARG A 264 3.63 -13.51 -11.35
C ARG A 264 4.06 -14.79 -10.60
N PRO A 265 3.37 -15.95 -10.72
CA PRO A 265 3.79 -17.17 -10.03
C PRO A 265 5.18 -17.65 -10.47
N PHE A 266 5.48 -17.59 -11.77
CA PHE A 266 6.77 -18.01 -12.33
C PHE A 266 7.89 -17.07 -11.91
N ARG A 267 7.63 -15.76 -12.01
CA ARG A 267 8.53 -14.72 -11.54
C ARG A 267 8.90 -14.94 -10.07
N ASP A 268 7.90 -15.09 -9.19
CA ASP A 268 8.15 -15.17 -7.75
C ASP A 268 8.95 -16.44 -7.36
N ILE A 269 8.69 -17.57 -8.03
CA ILE A 269 9.45 -18.82 -7.82
C ILE A 269 10.89 -18.67 -8.32
N LEU A 270 11.08 -18.20 -9.56
CA LEU A 270 12.43 -18.07 -10.11
C LEU A 270 13.25 -16.97 -9.44
N MET A 271 12.60 -15.88 -8.98
CA MET A 271 13.24 -14.88 -8.11
C MET A 271 13.72 -15.51 -6.81
N GLY A 272 12.91 -16.39 -6.21
CA GLY A 272 13.31 -17.13 -5.01
C GLY A 272 14.58 -17.93 -5.25
N LEU A 273 14.63 -18.69 -6.35
CA LEU A 273 15.80 -19.46 -6.74
C LEU A 273 17.00 -18.55 -7.04
N PHE A 274 16.82 -17.45 -7.77
CA PHE A 274 17.88 -16.46 -8.02
C PHE A 274 18.46 -15.93 -6.71
N PHE A 275 17.64 -15.41 -5.80
CA PHE A 275 18.14 -14.87 -4.53
C PHE A 275 18.76 -15.94 -3.63
N THR A 276 18.29 -17.18 -3.70
CA THR A 276 18.96 -18.31 -3.05
C THR A 276 20.35 -18.56 -3.66
N THR A 277 20.53 -18.52 -4.98
CA THR A 277 21.87 -18.66 -5.59
C THR A 277 22.81 -17.53 -5.19
N ILE A 278 22.32 -16.28 -5.11
CA ILE A 278 23.10 -15.17 -4.57
C ILE A 278 23.46 -15.40 -3.10
N GLY A 279 22.54 -15.92 -2.30
CA GLY A 279 22.80 -16.29 -0.91
C GLY A 279 23.93 -17.33 -0.77
N MET A 280 24.01 -18.29 -1.70
CA MET A 280 25.09 -19.29 -1.74
C MET A 280 26.47 -18.70 -2.06
N GLN A 281 26.53 -17.52 -2.69
CA GLN A 281 27.79 -16.83 -3.00
C GLN A 281 28.37 -16.06 -1.80
N LEU A 282 27.57 -15.80 -0.76
CA LEU A 282 28.05 -15.11 0.44
C LEU A 282 28.93 -16.06 1.25
N GLN A 283 30.22 -15.77 1.33
CA GLN A 283 31.16 -16.53 2.14
C GLN A 283 31.04 -16.13 3.61
N LEU A 284 30.56 -17.03 4.46
CA LEU A 284 30.19 -16.70 5.85
C LEU A 284 31.42 -16.28 6.67
N TYR A 285 32.54 -16.97 6.46
CA TYR A 285 33.80 -16.63 7.11
C TYR A 285 34.28 -15.22 6.71
N GLY A 286 34.32 -14.93 5.41
CA GLY A 286 34.70 -13.61 4.89
C GLY A 286 33.74 -12.50 5.33
N PHE A 287 32.44 -12.78 5.40
CA PHE A 287 31.43 -11.85 5.90
C PHE A 287 31.66 -11.49 7.37
N VAL A 288 31.92 -12.48 8.24
CA VAL A 288 32.18 -12.26 9.67
C VAL A 288 33.49 -11.51 9.87
N GLN A 289 34.55 -11.88 9.14
CA GLN A 289 35.85 -11.23 9.22
C GLN A 289 35.78 -9.76 8.80
N ASN A 290 35.06 -9.47 7.72
CA ASN A 290 34.92 -8.13 7.16
C ASN A 290 33.67 -7.38 7.65
N PHE A 291 32.98 -7.89 8.69
CA PHE A 291 31.68 -7.35 9.13
C PHE A 291 31.73 -5.85 9.46
N HIS A 292 32.83 -5.40 10.08
CA HIS A 292 33.02 -3.99 10.42
C HIS A 292 33.18 -3.10 9.17
N TRP A 293 33.88 -3.56 8.13
CA TRP A 293 34.00 -2.87 6.85
C TRP A 293 32.66 -2.83 6.10
N ILE A 294 31.90 -3.94 6.13
CA ILE A 294 30.55 -4.02 5.56
C ILE A 294 29.63 -2.98 6.23
N LEU A 295 29.67 -2.91 7.56
CA LEU A 295 28.86 -1.94 8.32
C LEU A 295 29.28 -0.49 8.01
N LEU A 296 30.58 -0.22 7.95
CA LEU A 296 31.10 1.10 7.57
C LEU A 296 30.65 1.49 6.16
N ALA A 297 30.80 0.59 5.19
CA ALA A 297 30.38 0.81 3.81
C ALA A 297 28.88 1.05 3.69
N LEU A 298 28.05 0.33 4.46
CA LEU A 298 26.61 0.56 4.54
C LEU A 298 26.29 1.97 5.06
N ILE A 299 26.95 2.41 6.13
CA ILE A 299 26.74 3.76 6.70
C ILE A 299 27.16 4.83 5.68
N VAL A 300 28.33 4.66 5.05
CA VAL A 300 28.83 5.58 4.02
C VAL A 300 27.85 5.65 2.84
N MET A 301 27.40 4.51 2.33
CA MET A 301 26.38 4.45 1.27
C MET A 301 25.11 5.19 1.68
N ALA A 302 24.60 4.92 2.90
CA ALA A 302 23.39 5.53 3.41
C ALA A 302 23.52 7.06 3.49
N VAL A 303 24.59 7.55 4.10
CA VAL A 303 24.86 9.00 4.25
C VAL A 303 24.98 9.67 2.90
N ILE A 304 25.74 9.09 1.96
CA ILE A 304 25.91 9.65 0.61
C ILE A 304 24.54 9.75 -0.09
N LYS A 305 23.75 8.68 -0.11
CA LYS A 305 22.46 8.68 -0.81
C LYS A 305 21.46 9.63 -0.16
N ILE A 306 21.38 9.65 1.18
CA ILE A 306 20.50 10.56 1.90
C ILE A 306 20.90 12.02 1.61
N ALA A 307 22.19 12.35 1.73
CA ALA A 307 22.68 13.71 1.50
C ALA A 307 22.48 14.15 0.06
N LEU A 308 22.76 13.27 -0.91
CA LEU A 308 22.58 13.56 -2.34
C LEU A 308 21.11 13.81 -2.66
N ILE A 309 20.22 12.87 -2.31
CA ILE A 309 18.78 12.96 -2.62
C ILE A 309 18.18 14.20 -1.96
N SER A 310 18.47 14.41 -0.68
CA SER A 310 17.92 15.55 0.07
C SER A 310 18.43 16.87 -0.49
N SER A 311 19.73 16.97 -0.80
CA SER A 311 20.32 18.19 -1.38
C SER A 311 19.71 18.53 -2.74
N VAL A 312 19.63 17.55 -3.64
CA VAL A 312 19.07 17.76 -4.98
C VAL A 312 17.60 18.13 -4.90
N ALA A 313 16.80 17.46 -4.06
CA ALA A 313 15.39 17.79 -3.87
C ALA A 313 15.19 19.23 -3.36
N ARG A 314 16.02 19.67 -2.41
CA ARG A 314 15.99 21.05 -1.90
C ARG A 314 16.37 22.08 -2.95
N PHE A 315 17.41 21.81 -3.76
CA PHE A 315 17.77 22.68 -4.89
C PHE A 315 16.67 22.76 -5.94
N MET A 316 15.86 21.72 -6.07
CA MET A 316 14.68 21.72 -6.91
C MET A 316 13.46 22.39 -6.27
N GLY A 317 13.57 22.99 -5.08
CA GLY A 317 12.49 23.72 -4.41
C GLY A 317 11.46 22.83 -3.70
N GLU A 318 11.81 21.58 -3.38
CA GLU A 318 10.98 20.71 -2.56
C GLU A 318 11.12 21.07 -1.07
N ARG A 319 10.08 20.81 -0.28
CA ARG A 319 10.07 21.09 1.17
C ARG A 319 11.13 20.24 1.88
N ASP A 320 11.79 20.81 2.87
CA ASP A 320 12.85 20.12 3.62
C ASP A 320 12.38 18.78 4.19
N GLU A 321 11.17 18.70 4.75
CA GLU A 321 10.59 17.44 5.25
C GLU A 321 10.42 16.37 4.17
N ASP A 322 10.02 16.77 2.96
CA ASP A 322 9.81 15.83 1.86
C ASP A 322 11.15 15.43 1.23
N ALA A 323 12.10 16.36 1.15
CA ALA A 323 13.46 16.11 0.69
C ALA A 323 14.16 15.08 1.57
N TRP A 324 14.26 15.35 2.88
CA TRP A 324 14.85 14.42 3.85
C TRP A 324 14.06 13.12 3.95
N GLY A 325 12.73 13.20 3.94
CA GLY A 325 11.86 12.02 3.95
C GLY A 325 12.12 11.08 2.77
N SER A 326 12.29 11.63 1.56
CA SER A 326 12.59 10.85 0.37
C SER A 326 14.01 10.28 0.39
N GLY A 327 15.01 11.03 0.86
CA GLY A 327 16.39 10.56 0.98
C GLY A 327 16.53 9.42 1.98
N ILE A 328 15.93 9.55 3.17
CA ILE A 328 15.93 8.51 4.22
C ILE A 328 15.19 7.25 3.75
N SER A 329 14.16 7.38 2.89
CA SER A 329 13.41 6.21 2.39
C SER A 329 14.16 5.40 1.33
N LEU A 330 15.19 5.99 0.71
CA LEU A 330 15.88 5.42 -0.47
C LEU A 330 17.36 5.09 -0.22
N PHE A 331 17.81 5.07 1.03
CA PHE A 331 19.22 4.88 1.38
C PHE A 331 19.75 3.48 1.04
N GLN A 332 18.90 2.45 1.03
CA GLN A 332 19.33 1.06 0.87
C GLN A 332 19.72 0.69 -0.56
N MET A 333 20.39 -0.45 -0.70
CA MET A 333 20.66 -1.11 -1.98
C MET A 333 19.45 -1.95 -2.42
N GLY A 334 19.16 -1.95 -3.71
CA GLY A 334 18.01 -2.64 -4.32
C GLY A 334 18.26 -4.06 -4.80
N GLU A 335 17.18 -4.74 -5.22
CA GLU A 335 17.22 -6.05 -5.87
C GLU A 335 18.12 -6.06 -7.12
N PHE A 336 18.03 -5.00 -7.93
CA PHE A 336 18.89 -4.83 -9.09
C PHE A 336 20.35 -4.64 -8.73
N GLY A 337 20.67 -4.15 -7.54
CA GLY A 337 22.04 -4.14 -7.05
C GLY A 337 22.63 -5.54 -7.01
N PHE A 338 21.88 -6.55 -6.54
CA PHE A 338 22.33 -7.94 -6.54
C PHE A 338 22.46 -8.50 -7.96
N VAL A 339 21.56 -8.14 -8.87
CA VAL A 339 21.65 -8.52 -10.29
C VAL A 339 22.92 -7.98 -10.91
N ILE A 340 23.26 -6.71 -10.65
CA ILE A 340 24.49 -6.07 -11.14
C ILE A 340 25.75 -6.73 -10.57
N VAL A 341 25.75 -7.05 -9.26
CA VAL A 341 26.86 -7.76 -8.62
C VAL A 341 27.04 -9.16 -9.20
N ALA A 342 25.94 -9.90 -9.40
CA ALA A 342 25.96 -11.23 -9.99
C ALA A 342 26.50 -11.22 -11.42
N LEU A 343 26.01 -10.27 -12.24
CA LEU A 343 26.47 -10.10 -13.62
C LEU A 343 27.97 -9.77 -13.67
N ALA A 344 28.42 -8.80 -12.88
CA ALA A 344 29.83 -8.43 -12.83
C ALA A 344 30.72 -9.58 -12.32
N SER A 345 30.23 -10.37 -11.35
CA SER A 345 30.93 -11.58 -10.88
C SER A 345 31.02 -12.66 -11.96
N SER A 346 29.95 -12.91 -12.72
CA SER A 346 29.94 -13.91 -13.80
C SER A 346 30.93 -13.58 -14.92
N HIS A 347 31.22 -12.29 -15.08
CA HIS A 347 32.22 -11.77 -16.02
C HIS A 347 33.61 -11.59 -15.39
N GLY A 348 33.83 -12.04 -14.16
CA GLY A 348 35.13 -11.98 -13.50
C GLY A 348 35.59 -10.57 -13.09
N LEU A 349 34.70 -9.57 -13.12
CA LEU A 349 35.04 -8.19 -12.76
C LEU A 349 35.12 -7.95 -11.25
N LEU A 350 34.51 -8.82 -10.44
CA LEU A 350 34.48 -8.68 -8.99
C LEU A 350 35.13 -9.91 -8.34
N SER A 351 36.00 -9.67 -7.36
CA SER A 351 36.53 -10.73 -6.52
C SER A 351 35.44 -11.28 -5.58
N LYS A 352 35.58 -12.54 -5.14
CA LYS A 352 34.64 -13.19 -4.20
C LYS A 352 34.46 -12.40 -2.89
N GLU A 353 35.50 -11.71 -2.46
CA GLU A 353 35.51 -10.90 -1.24
C GLU A 353 34.67 -9.62 -1.39
N ILE A 354 34.74 -8.97 -2.56
CA ILE A 354 33.88 -7.82 -2.91
C ILE A 354 32.43 -8.28 -3.06
N VAL A 355 32.19 -9.40 -3.74
CA VAL A 355 30.83 -9.98 -3.89
C VAL A 355 30.21 -10.25 -2.52
N THR A 356 30.94 -10.91 -1.62
CA THR A 356 30.51 -11.18 -0.24
C THR A 356 30.17 -9.88 0.50
N SER A 357 31.02 -8.85 0.38
CA SER A 357 30.81 -7.56 1.03
C SER A 357 29.57 -6.84 0.49
N MET A 358 29.40 -6.83 -0.84
CA MET A 358 28.25 -6.22 -1.52
C MET A 358 26.92 -6.91 -1.17
N ILE A 359 26.90 -8.25 -1.13
CA ILE A 359 25.72 -8.99 -0.69
C ILE A 359 25.40 -8.64 0.77
N GLY A 360 26.43 -8.56 1.63
CA GLY A 360 26.28 -8.14 3.02
C GLY A 360 25.67 -6.75 3.19
N ILE A 361 26.16 -5.75 2.44
CA ILE A 361 25.61 -4.38 2.43
C ILE A 361 24.14 -4.41 1.99
N GLY A 362 23.82 -5.15 0.92
CA GLY A 362 22.46 -5.29 0.41
C GLY A 362 21.50 -5.91 1.44
N VAL A 363 21.88 -7.05 2.02
CA VAL A 363 21.08 -7.78 3.02
C VAL A 363 20.81 -6.90 4.25
N LEU A 364 21.86 -6.30 4.84
CA LEU A 364 21.73 -5.48 6.04
C LEU A 364 20.90 -4.22 5.78
N SER A 365 21.14 -3.53 4.67
CA SER A 365 20.40 -2.30 4.34
C SER A 365 18.91 -2.57 4.10
N MET A 366 18.57 -3.65 3.37
CA MET A 366 17.18 -4.09 3.19
C MET A 366 16.50 -4.54 4.49
N ALA A 367 17.23 -5.23 5.38
CA ALA A 367 16.69 -5.65 6.68
C ALA A 367 16.34 -4.46 7.59
N ILE A 368 17.14 -3.39 7.55
CA ILE A 368 16.94 -2.17 8.34
C ILE A 368 15.84 -1.27 7.77
N THR A 369 15.58 -1.35 6.45
CA THR A 369 14.67 -0.45 5.73
C THR A 369 13.25 -0.36 6.33
N PRO A 370 12.52 -1.45 6.63
CA PRO A 370 11.16 -1.35 7.19
C PRO A 370 11.12 -0.57 8.51
N ILE A 371 12.14 -0.73 9.36
CA ILE A 371 12.26 -0.04 10.64
C ILE A 371 12.47 1.46 10.40
N VAL A 372 13.34 1.82 9.46
CA VAL A 372 13.63 3.22 9.10
C VAL A 372 12.40 3.92 8.53
N ILE A 373 11.68 3.29 7.59
CA ILE A 373 10.47 3.88 6.99
C ILE A 373 9.34 3.99 8.01
N HIS A 374 9.15 2.98 8.87
CA HIS A 374 8.17 3.07 9.95
C HIS A 374 8.47 4.21 10.94
N ARG A 375 9.77 4.48 11.20
CA ARG A 375 10.26 5.57 12.04
C ARG A 375 10.60 6.84 11.23
N LEU A 376 10.07 7.01 10.01
CA LEU A 376 10.47 8.12 9.14
C LEU A 376 10.16 9.50 9.75
N LYS A 377 8.96 9.70 10.31
CA LYS A 377 8.55 10.97 10.92
C LYS A 377 9.52 11.45 12.02
N PRO A 378 9.81 10.67 13.08
CA PRO A 378 10.75 11.11 14.11
C PRO A 378 12.17 11.30 13.56
N LEU A 379 12.61 10.50 12.59
CA LEU A 379 13.93 10.67 11.96
C LEU A 379 14.05 11.98 11.19
N VAL A 380 13.01 12.38 10.45
CA VAL A 380 12.97 13.68 9.75
C VAL A 380 12.97 14.83 10.77
N ASN A 381 12.22 14.71 11.86
CA ASN A 381 12.14 15.76 12.89
C ASN A 381 13.44 15.99 13.67
N LEU A 382 14.37 15.02 13.68
CA LEU A 382 15.72 15.23 14.23
C LEU A 382 16.54 16.21 13.39
N VAL A 383 16.26 16.31 12.09
CA VAL A 383 17.02 17.12 11.13
C VAL A 383 16.29 18.40 10.76
N VAL A 384 14.95 18.36 10.67
CA VAL A 384 14.09 19.49 10.31
C VAL A 384 13.31 19.96 11.55
N ARG A 385 13.65 21.14 12.09
CA ARG A 385 12.88 21.77 13.16
C ARG A 385 11.62 22.41 12.60
N HIS A 386 10.48 22.08 13.16
CA HIS A 386 9.20 22.71 12.81
C HIS A 386 9.09 24.09 13.49
N PRO A 387 8.54 25.12 12.82
CA PRO A 387 7.84 26.20 13.51
C PRO A 387 6.65 25.59 14.28
N ASP A 388 6.42 26.06 15.50
CA ASP A 388 5.36 25.55 16.36
C ASP A 388 3.97 25.95 15.80
N PRO A 389 3.09 25.00 15.43
CA PRO A 389 1.76 25.31 14.90
C PRO A 389 0.90 26.15 15.85
N LEU A 390 1.21 26.16 17.15
CA LEU A 390 0.53 27.02 18.13
C LEU A 390 0.78 28.51 17.87
N VAL A 391 1.99 28.87 17.40
CA VAL A 391 2.37 30.27 17.15
C VAL A 391 1.65 30.85 15.93
N ASP A 392 1.44 30.05 14.88
CA ASP A 392 0.71 30.49 13.67
C ASP A 392 -0.79 30.72 13.94
N ILE A 393 -1.42 29.85 14.76
CA ILE A 393 -2.86 29.98 15.08
C ILE A 393 -3.11 31.22 15.93
N GLU A 394 -2.28 31.49 16.95
CA GLU A 394 -2.41 32.67 17.81
C GLU A 394 -2.17 33.97 17.05
N GLN A 395 -1.19 34.02 16.14
CA GLN A 395 -0.94 35.19 15.28
C GLN A 395 -2.09 35.45 14.30
N GLN A 396 -2.61 34.41 13.64
CA GLN A 396 -3.71 34.57 12.69
C GLN A 396 -5.04 34.97 13.36
N ARG A 397 -5.30 34.51 14.60
CA ARG A 397 -6.46 34.97 15.38
C ARG A 397 -6.36 36.44 15.77
N THR A 398 -5.19 36.88 16.25
CA THR A 398 -4.97 38.27 16.68
C THR A 398 -5.02 39.26 15.52
N THR A 399 -4.65 38.85 14.31
CA THR A 399 -4.77 39.69 13.10
C THR A 399 -6.14 39.66 12.42
N GLY A 400 -6.98 38.66 12.72
CA GLY A 400 -8.16 38.32 11.89
C GLY A 400 -9.53 38.48 12.56
N SER A 401 -9.63 38.88 13.83
CA SER A 401 -10.93 38.91 14.53
C SER A 401 -10.99 39.94 15.65
N GLU A 402 -11.26 41.21 15.31
CA GLU A 402 -11.97 42.10 16.22
C GLU A 402 -13.47 41.70 16.22
N GLY A 403 -13.92 40.96 17.24
CA GLY A 403 -15.33 41.01 17.68
C GLY A 403 -16.34 40.00 17.12
N LEU A 404 -15.95 38.88 16.49
CA LEU A 404 -16.91 37.82 16.13
C LEU A 404 -16.70 36.58 17.00
N GLU A 405 -17.63 36.33 17.93
CA GLU A 405 -17.77 35.03 18.60
C GLU A 405 -18.12 33.99 17.53
N ASN A 406 -17.25 32.99 17.34
CA ASN A 406 -17.48 31.94 16.35
C ASN A 406 -18.64 31.06 16.80
N GLN A 407 -19.69 30.97 15.99
CA GLN A 407 -20.89 30.20 16.34
C GLN A 407 -20.70 28.70 16.08
N VAL A 408 -19.84 28.33 15.12
CA VAL A 408 -19.62 26.93 14.72
C VAL A 408 -18.13 26.59 14.57
N LEU A 409 -17.72 25.45 15.13
CA LEU A 409 -16.40 24.86 14.92
C LEU A 409 -16.52 23.58 14.09
N ILE A 410 -15.79 23.52 12.98
CA ILE A 410 -15.72 22.34 12.12
C ILE A 410 -14.38 21.63 12.33
N CYS A 411 -14.41 20.45 12.95
CA CYS A 411 -13.27 19.54 13.06
C CYS A 411 -13.19 18.65 11.80
N GLY A 412 -12.21 18.94 10.96
CA GLY A 412 -12.03 18.36 9.63
C GLY A 412 -12.59 19.26 8.53
N PHE A 413 -11.74 19.62 7.56
CA PHE A 413 -12.07 20.44 6.40
C PHE A 413 -11.99 19.64 5.09
N GLY A 414 -12.28 18.34 5.14
CA GLY A 414 -12.42 17.50 3.96
C GLY A 414 -13.63 17.84 3.09
N ARG A 415 -14.04 16.93 2.21
CA ARG A 415 -15.18 17.14 1.28
C ARG A 415 -16.48 17.57 2.00
N VAL A 416 -16.81 16.91 3.11
CA VAL A 416 -18.00 17.25 3.91
C VAL A 416 -17.79 18.56 4.65
N GLY A 417 -16.68 18.74 5.38
CA GLY A 417 -16.36 19.99 6.07
C GLY A 417 -16.39 21.23 5.15
N GLN A 418 -15.81 21.14 3.95
CA GLN A 418 -15.88 22.20 2.93
C GLN A 418 -17.31 22.46 2.45
N THR A 419 -18.10 21.41 2.28
CA THR A 419 -19.50 21.56 1.87
C THR A 419 -20.29 22.27 2.97
N MET A 420 -20.14 21.85 4.22
CA MET A 420 -20.79 22.50 5.36
C MET A 420 -20.39 23.97 5.47
N SER A 421 -19.08 24.26 5.38
CA SER A 421 -18.55 25.62 5.36
C SER A 421 -19.23 26.49 4.30
N ARG A 422 -19.33 26.03 3.04
CA ARG A 422 -20.03 26.77 1.97
C ARG A 422 -21.51 27.03 2.25
N PHE A 423 -22.22 26.06 2.83
CA PHE A 423 -23.63 26.24 3.17
C PHE A 423 -23.81 27.19 4.37
N LEU A 424 -22.93 27.13 5.36
CA LEU A 424 -22.93 28.07 6.49
C LEU A 424 -22.61 29.49 6.03
N ASP A 425 -21.65 29.66 5.10
CA ASP A 425 -21.33 30.97 4.50
C ASP A 425 -22.54 31.56 3.76
N ALA A 426 -23.27 30.74 3.00
CA ALA A 426 -24.46 31.17 2.26
C ALA A 426 -25.58 31.68 3.18
N GLU A 427 -25.67 31.15 4.41
CA GLU A 427 -26.64 31.56 5.43
C GLU A 427 -26.09 32.61 6.40
N GLY A 428 -24.85 33.09 6.19
CA GLY A 428 -24.22 34.12 7.03
C GLY A 428 -23.83 33.64 8.44
N ILE A 429 -23.66 32.33 8.64
CA ILE A 429 -23.30 31.74 9.93
C ILE A 429 -21.77 31.73 10.07
N THR A 430 -21.25 32.46 11.07
CA THR A 430 -19.83 32.55 11.36
C THR A 430 -19.27 31.24 11.88
N HIS A 431 -18.26 30.71 11.18
CA HIS A 431 -17.63 29.46 11.52
C HIS A 431 -16.12 29.49 11.32
N ILE A 432 -15.46 28.53 11.95
CA ILE A 432 -14.03 28.24 11.78
C ILE A 432 -13.83 26.75 11.59
N ALA A 433 -12.75 26.37 10.90
CA ALA A 433 -12.42 24.97 10.71
C ALA A 433 -10.98 24.64 11.10
N VAL A 434 -10.74 23.38 11.47
CA VAL A 434 -9.41 22.82 11.71
C VAL A 434 -9.22 21.60 10.84
N ASP A 435 -8.08 21.50 10.15
CA ASP A 435 -7.72 20.31 9.39
C ASP A 435 -6.23 19.99 9.52
N ASN A 436 -5.91 18.70 9.46
CA ASN A 436 -4.55 18.20 9.63
C ASN A 436 -3.79 18.01 8.30
N ASP A 437 -4.41 18.31 7.16
CA ASP A 437 -3.78 18.32 5.85
C ASP A 437 -3.29 19.74 5.50
N PRO A 438 -1.97 20.00 5.50
CA PRO A 438 -1.45 21.35 5.29
C PRO A 438 -1.72 21.86 3.88
N MET A 439 -1.81 20.99 2.87
CA MET A 439 -2.11 21.41 1.49
C MET A 439 -3.54 21.92 1.40
N ARG A 440 -4.48 21.18 2.01
CA ARG A 440 -5.89 21.53 2.02
C ARG A 440 -6.13 22.85 2.75
N VAL A 441 -5.49 23.04 3.90
CA VAL A 441 -5.57 24.28 4.66
C VAL A 441 -5.01 25.45 3.83
N GLN A 442 -3.84 25.28 3.22
CA GLN A 442 -3.22 26.33 2.40
C GLN A 442 -4.11 26.76 1.23
N GLU A 443 -4.69 25.80 0.49
CA GLU A 443 -5.61 26.10 -0.61
C GLU A 443 -6.92 26.75 -0.12
N ALA A 444 -7.47 26.27 1.00
CA ALA A 444 -8.69 26.82 1.58
C ALA A 444 -8.49 28.27 2.04
N VAL A 445 -7.38 28.55 2.72
CA VAL A 445 -7.01 29.91 3.16
C VAL A 445 -6.78 30.83 1.96
N ALA A 446 -6.12 30.36 0.90
CA ALA A 446 -5.97 31.11 -0.34
C ALA A 446 -7.33 31.42 -1.01
N GLY A 447 -8.31 30.54 -0.82
CA GLY A 447 -9.71 30.73 -1.24
C GLY A 447 -10.54 31.62 -0.30
N GLY A 448 -9.96 32.17 0.77
CA GLY A 448 -10.63 33.04 1.74
C GLY A 448 -11.36 32.33 2.88
N ALA A 449 -11.24 30.99 3.00
CA ALA A 449 -11.86 30.23 4.08
C ALA A 449 -11.11 30.41 5.41
N ARG A 450 -11.87 30.41 6.52
CA ARG A 450 -11.33 30.52 7.90
C ARG A 450 -10.93 29.14 8.44
N VAL A 451 -9.80 28.62 7.96
CA VAL A 451 -9.33 27.26 8.30
C VAL A 451 -7.92 27.31 8.88
N TYR A 452 -7.71 26.59 9.97
CA TYR A 452 -6.42 26.48 10.65
C TYR A 452 -5.81 25.09 10.48
N PHE A 453 -4.49 25.04 10.37
CA PHE A 453 -3.76 23.78 10.35
C PHE A 453 -3.59 23.24 11.77
N GLY A 454 -4.08 22.03 12.02
CA GLY A 454 -3.96 21.41 13.33
C GLY A 454 -4.65 20.06 13.42
N ASP A 455 -4.28 19.29 14.44
CA ASP A 455 -4.98 18.05 14.76
C ASP A 455 -6.05 18.33 15.80
N SER A 456 -7.32 18.13 15.43
CA SER A 456 -8.47 18.30 16.34
C SER A 456 -8.44 17.33 17.53
N ALA A 457 -7.62 16.28 17.51
CA ALA A 457 -7.42 15.39 18.66
C ALA A 457 -6.49 16.00 19.73
N ARG A 458 -5.82 17.12 19.44
CA ARG A 458 -4.96 17.79 20.41
C ARG A 458 -5.71 18.91 21.13
N LYS A 459 -5.71 18.83 22.46
CA LYS A 459 -6.37 19.81 23.35
C LYS A 459 -5.88 21.25 23.19
N ASP A 460 -4.57 21.42 22.97
CA ASP A 460 -3.96 22.74 22.76
C ASP A 460 -4.42 23.40 21.45
N ILE A 461 -4.56 22.64 20.37
CA ILE A 461 -5.15 23.11 19.12
C ILE A 461 -6.61 23.49 19.32
N LEU A 462 -7.41 22.65 19.98
CA LEU A 462 -8.83 22.93 20.27
C LEU A 462 -9.01 24.23 21.08
N ARG A 463 -8.14 24.47 22.07
CA ARG A 463 -8.09 25.74 22.80
C ARG A 463 -7.69 26.92 21.92
N ALA A 464 -6.64 26.74 21.13
CA ALA A 464 -6.14 27.78 20.23
C ALA A 464 -7.19 28.23 19.21
N VAL A 465 -8.14 27.34 18.85
CA VAL A 465 -9.30 27.68 18.00
C VAL A 465 -10.58 27.98 18.78
N GLY A 466 -10.51 28.03 20.12
CA GLY A 466 -11.57 28.50 21.00
C GLY A 466 -12.76 27.57 21.13
N ALA A 467 -12.55 26.26 21.03
CA ALA A 467 -13.59 25.27 21.27
C ALA A 467 -14.27 25.39 22.66
N GLU A 468 -13.63 26.07 23.62
CA GLU A 468 -14.16 26.36 24.97
C GLU A 468 -15.45 27.21 24.95
N SER A 469 -15.67 28.03 23.93
CA SER A 469 -16.77 29.01 23.89
C SER A 469 -17.69 28.84 22.67
N VAL A 470 -17.61 27.71 21.97
CA VAL A 470 -18.40 27.45 20.75
C VAL A 470 -19.60 26.58 21.09
N ASP A 471 -20.80 27.04 20.73
CA ASP A 471 -22.05 26.35 21.03
C ASP A 471 -22.29 25.12 20.15
N LEU A 472 -21.84 25.16 18.88
CA LEU A 472 -22.04 24.08 17.91
C LEU A 472 -20.71 23.57 17.34
N ILE A 473 -20.42 22.29 17.54
CA ILE A 473 -19.18 21.66 17.06
C ILE A 473 -19.52 20.50 16.14
N ILE A 474 -18.80 20.38 15.04
CA ILE A 474 -19.07 19.40 13.98
C ILE A 474 -17.79 18.60 13.72
N ILE A 475 -17.84 17.29 13.95
CA ILE A 475 -16.78 16.36 13.54
C ILE A 475 -17.16 15.80 12.16
N SER A 476 -16.46 16.25 11.11
CA SER A 476 -16.89 16.06 9.71
C SER A 476 -16.21 14.89 8.98
N PHE A 477 -15.24 14.22 9.60
CA PHE A 477 -14.54 13.07 9.04
C PHE A 477 -15.16 11.74 9.48
N ALA A 478 -15.17 10.75 8.59
CA ALA A 478 -15.80 9.44 8.80
C ALA A 478 -14.82 8.37 9.33
N ASP A 479 -14.02 8.76 10.33
CA ASP A 479 -13.13 7.89 11.10
C ASP A 479 -13.61 7.89 12.55
N ASP A 480 -14.41 6.89 12.90
CA ASP A 480 -15.12 6.84 14.18
C ASP A 480 -14.16 6.72 15.38
N LEU A 481 -13.01 6.05 15.23
CA LEU A 481 -12.03 5.94 16.30
C LEU A 481 -11.40 7.28 16.61
N ARG A 482 -11.02 8.02 15.56
CA ARG A 482 -10.52 9.38 15.72
C ARG A 482 -11.61 10.32 16.22
N ALA A 483 -12.86 10.12 15.81
CA ALA A 483 -13.99 10.93 16.29
C ALA A 483 -14.18 10.76 17.80
N LEU A 484 -14.05 9.53 18.34
CA LEU A 484 -14.07 9.27 19.78
C LEU A 484 -12.95 10.00 20.53
N GLU A 485 -11.73 10.02 19.99
CA GLU A 485 -10.60 10.76 20.58
C GLU A 485 -10.88 12.25 20.66
N VAL A 486 -11.34 12.85 19.55
CA VAL A 486 -11.69 14.27 19.47
C VAL A 486 -12.86 14.60 20.40
N LEU A 487 -13.90 13.77 20.41
CA LEU A 487 -15.09 13.96 21.23
C LEU A 487 -14.77 13.97 22.73
N LYS A 488 -13.86 13.09 23.17
CA LYS A 488 -13.38 13.06 24.55
C LYS A 488 -12.69 14.36 24.95
N GLU A 489 -11.83 14.90 24.09
CA GLU A 489 -11.15 16.18 24.35
C GLU A 489 -12.12 17.37 24.32
N LEU A 490 -13.04 17.38 23.35
CA LEU A 490 -14.08 18.41 23.25
C LEU A 490 -14.99 18.45 24.47
N ARG A 491 -15.47 17.29 24.96
CA ARG A 491 -16.34 17.23 26.15
C ARG A 491 -15.63 17.62 27.44
N GLN A 492 -14.34 17.36 27.55
CA GLN A 492 -13.54 17.88 28.67
C GLN A 492 -13.35 19.39 28.61
N LEU A 493 -13.36 19.96 27.42
CA LEU A 493 -13.06 21.36 27.17
C LEU A 493 -14.31 22.24 27.24
N ASN A 494 -15.42 21.74 26.69
CA ASN A 494 -16.72 22.38 26.65
C ASN A 494 -17.82 21.33 26.88
N PRO A 495 -18.26 21.14 28.14
CA PRO A 495 -19.29 20.16 28.49
C PRO A 495 -20.65 20.43 27.83
N ASP A 496 -20.98 21.69 27.57
CA ASP A 496 -22.31 22.15 27.16
C ASP A 496 -22.49 22.25 25.63
N ALA A 497 -21.41 22.16 24.84
CA ALA A 497 -21.47 22.26 23.39
C ALA A 497 -22.42 21.22 22.76
N TYR A 498 -23.18 21.61 21.74
CA TYR A 498 -23.90 20.67 20.90
C TYR A 498 -22.94 20.08 19.87
N ILE A 499 -22.67 18.76 19.94
CA ILE A 499 -21.65 18.12 19.09
C ILE A 499 -22.33 17.18 18.09
N ILE A 500 -22.19 17.50 16.81
CA ILE A 500 -22.63 16.65 15.69
C ILE A 500 -21.43 15.85 15.19
N VAL A 501 -21.58 14.53 15.13
CA VAL A 501 -20.52 13.62 14.69
C VAL A 501 -20.97 12.86 13.45
N ARG A 502 -20.20 13.01 12.37
CA ARG A 502 -20.34 12.14 11.20
C ARG A 502 -19.73 10.77 11.49
N SER A 503 -20.44 9.72 11.09
CA SER A 503 -19.95 8.34 11.10
C SER A 503 -20.15 7.71 9.72
N ARG A 504 -19.40 6.65 9.41
CA ARG A 504 -19.55 5.96 8.13
C ARG A 504 -20.85 5.16 8.07
N ASP A 505 -21.17 4.49 9.17
CA ASP A 505 -22.28 3.57 9.33
C ASP A 505 -22.72 3.56 10.81
N ASP A 506 -23.62 2.66 11.14
CA ASP A 506 -24.21 2.52 12.48
C ASP A 506 -23.39 1.64 13.45
N THR A 507 -22.24 1.10 13.03
CA THR A 507 -21.46 0.13 13.83
C THR A 507 -21.01 0.65 15.20
N ARG A 508 -20.84 1.96 15.35
CA ARG A 508 -20.38 2.62 16.59
C ARG A 508 -21.30 3.74 17.05
N LEU A 509 -22.54 3.73 16.60
CA LEU A 509 -23.51 4.78 16.90
C LEU A 509 -23.67 4.97 18.41
N THR A 510 -23.91 3.88 19.16
CA THR A 510 -24.05 3.90 20.62
C THR A 510 -22.78 4.37 21.33
N GLN A 511 -21.60 3.93 20.86
CA GLN A 511 -20.31 4.32 21.46
C GLN A 511 -20.05 5.82 21.33
N LEU A 512 -20.38 6.40 20.17
CA LEU A 512 -20.23 7.83 19.92
C LEU A 512 -21.21 8.65 20.78
N GLN A 513 -22.44 8.15 20.97
CA GLN A 513 -23.42 8.78 21.87
C GLN A 513 -22.98 8.74 23.32
N GLU A 514 -22.55 7.57 23.82
CA GLU A 514 -22.06 7.39 25.19
C GLU A 514 -20.81 8.24 25.48
N ALA A 515 -19.96 8.44 24.47
CA ALA A 515 -18.80 9.33 24.56
C ALA A 515 -19.18 10.83 24.55
N GLY A 516 -20.46 11.16 24.37
CA GLY A 516 -21.01 12.51 24.49
C GLY A 516 -21.38 13.17 23.16
N ALA A 517 -21.55 12.45 22.05
CA ALA A 517 -22.09 13.08 20.84
C ALA A 517 -23.55 13.49 21.07
N SER A 518 -23.91 14.73 20.78
CA SER A 518 -25.31 15.20 20.86
C SER A 518 -26.14 14.62 19.72
N GLN A 519 -25.52 14.46 18.55
CA GLN A 519 -26.13 13.82 17.39
C GLN A 519 -25.07 13.08 16.59
N VAL A 520 -25.37 11.84 16.20
CA VAL A 520 -24.54 11.04 15.29
C VAL A 520 -25.25 10.96 13.94
N VAL A 521 -24.52 11.19 12.87
CA VAL A 521 -25.02 11.22 11.49
C VAL A 521 -24.29 10.14 10.68
N PRO A 522 -24.86 8.94 10.54
CA PRO A 522 -24.30 7.87 9.70
C PRO A 522 -24.56 8.14 8.23
N ASP A 523 -23.50 8.12 7.42
CA ASP A 523 -23.58 8.37 5.97
C ASP A 523 -24.55 7.39 5.27
N THR A 524 -24.51 6.10 5.62
CA THR A 524 -25.36 5.05 5.01
C THR A 524 -26.84 5.23 5.32
N LEU A 525 -27.19 5.55 6.57
CA LEU A 525 -28.57 5.69 7.02
C LEU A 525 -29.21 6.98 6.51
N GLU A 526 -28.50 8.11 6.54
CA GLU A 526 -29.02 9.37 5.97
C GLU A 526 -29.18 9.30 4.45
N ALA A 527 -28.27 8.61 3.74
CA ALA A 527 -28.45 8.35 2.32
C ALA A 527 -29.73 7.54 2.05
N SER A 528 -30.00 6.53 2.88
CA SER A 528 -31.21 5.71 2.79
C SER A 528 -32.48 6.53 3.06
N LEU A 529 -32.48 7.38 4.10
CA LEU A 529 -33.58 8.31 4.38
C LEU A 529 -33.84 9.28 3.23
N MET A 530 -32.79 9.77 2.58
CA MET A 530 -32.93 10.65 1.43
C MET A 530 -33.58 9.93 0.23
N LEU A 531 -33.18 8.69 -0.04
CA LEU A 531 -33.82 7.86 -1.07
C LEU A 531 -35.28 7.58 -0.75
N ILE A 532 -35.59 7.22 0.50
CA ILE A 532 -36.96 7.01 0.99
C ILE A 532 -37.79 8.28 0.79
N SER A 533 -37.25 9.45 1.14
CA SER A 533 -37.91 10.74 0.93
C SER A 533 -38.32 10.95 -0.54
N HIS A 534 -37.41 10.67 -1.48
CA HIS A 534 -37.69 10.76 -2.91
C HIS A 534 -38.77 9.77 -3.38
N VAL A 535 -38.73 8.53 -2.88
CA VAL A 535 -39.74 7.50 -3.19
C VAL A 535 -41.11 7.94 -2.68
N LEU A 536 -41.23 8.31 -1.39
CA LEU A 536 -42.51 8.74 -0.81
C LEU A 536 -43.07 9.97 -1.51
N SER A 537 -42.21 10.91 -1.89
CA SER A 537 -42.61 12.11 -2.64
C SER A 537 -43.17 11.74 -4.03
N ARG A 538 -42.51 10.84 -4.76
CA ARG A 538 -42.97 10.36 -6.07
C ARG A 538 -44.23 9.50 -5.99
N SER A 539 -44.43 8.81 -4.87
CA SER A 539 -45.64 8.03 -4.57
C SER A 539 -46.83 8.88 -4.10
N GLY A 540 -46.71 10.22 -4.11
CA GLY A 540 -47.82 11.12 -3.80
C GLY A 540 -48.05 11.36 -2.31
N ILE A 541 -47.13 10.96 -1.42
CA ILE A 541 -47.25 11.24 0.01
C ILE A 541 -46.98 12.73 0.28
N PRO A 542 -47.82 13.42 1.07
CA PRO A 542 -47.62 14.83 1.39
C PRO A 542 -46.28 15.10 2.08
N ILE A 543 -45.59 16.16 1.66
CA ILE A 543 -44.22 16.49 2.12
C ILE A 543 -44.14 16.64 3.65
N ARG A 544 -45.19 17.19 4.28
CA ARG A 544 -45.28 17.33 5.73
C ARG A 544 -45.24 15.97 6.44
N ARG A 545 -45.87 14.94 5.87
CA ARG A 545 -45.87 13.58 6.43
C ARG A 545 -44.51 12.91 6.23
N ILE A 546 -43.85 13.18 5.10
CA ILE A 546 -42.48 12.69 4.83
C ILE A 546 -41.52 13.28 5.86
N LEU A 547 -41.48 14.61 5.98
CA LEU A 547 -40.59 15.31 6.92
C LEU A 547 -40.83 14.86 8.37
N ALA A 548 -42.10 14.76 8.79
CA ALA A 548 -42.43 14.27 10.13
C ALA A 548 -41.93 12.84 10.39
N ARG A 549 -41.94 11.97 9.36
CA ARG A 549 -41.44 10.59 9.48
C ARG A 549 -39.92 10.53 9.51
N LEU A 550 -39.22 11.26 8.64
CA LEU A 550 -37.75 11.34 8.67
C LEU A 550 -37.25 11.92 10.01
N ASP A 551 -37.93 12.94 10.52
CA ASP A 551 -37.58 13.53 11.82
C ASP A 551 -37.91 12.62 13.00
N LYS A 552 -38.89 11.69 12.86
CA LYS A 552 -39.13 10.63 13.85
C LYS A 552 -37.94 9.68 13.88
N GLU A 553 -37.46 9.23 12.71
CA GLU A 553 -36.30 8.33 12.62
C GLU A 553 -35.03 8.95 13.18
N ARG A 554 -34.73 10.21 12.82
CA ARG A 554 -33.55 10.92 13.36
C ARG A 554 -33.61 11.08 14.88
N ARG A 555 -34.78 11.40 15.43
CA ARG A 555 -34.98 11.53 16.88
C ARG A 555 -34.93 10.20 17.61
N ASN A 556 -35.34 9.12 16.95
CA ASN A 556 -35.19 7.75 17.44
C ASN A 556 -33.81 7.17 17.13
N HIS A 557 -32.82 8.00 16.78
CA HIS A 557 -31.46 7.59 16.45
C HIS A 557 -31.38 6.45 15.43
N TYR A 558 -32.27 6.48 14.45
CA TYR A 558 -32.40 5.49 13.37
C TYR A 558 -32.82 4.08 13.81
N GLY A 559 -33.47 3.95 14.98
CA GLY A 559 -33.89 2.68 15.56
C GLY A 559 -34.61 1.71 14.61
N GLU A 560 -35.55 2.18 13.77
CA GLU A 560 -36.31 1.30 12.87
C GLU A 560 -35.49 0.82 11.66
N MET A 561 -34.34 1.45 11.39
CA MET A 561 -33.47 1.16 10.24
C MET A 561 -32.29 0.23 10.57
N HIS A 562 -32.17 -0.23 11.82
CA HIS A 562 -31.19 -1.25 12.18
C HIS A 562 -31.59 -2.65 11.71
N GLY A 563 -30.57 -3.45 11.36
CA GLY A 563 -30.70 -4.82 10.87
C GLY A 563 -30.90 -4.91 9.35
N PHE A 564 -30.09 -5.75 8.70
CA PHE A 564 -30.24 -6.11 7.28
C PHE A 564 -30.02 -7.61 7.05
N PHE A 565 -30.53 -8.13 5.94
CA PHE A 565 -30.34 -9.52 5.52
C PHE A 565 -28.97 -9.71 4.85
N GLN A 566 -28.24 -10.76 5.21
CA GLN A 566 -26.93 -11.07 4.64
C GLN A 566 -27.06 -11.69 3.24
N GLY A 567 -26.13 -11.35 2.34
CA GLY A 567 -25.95 -12.01 1.04
C GLY A 567 -24.52 -12.55 0.86
N ASP A 568 -24.31 -13.44 -0.12
CA ASP A 568 -23.05 -14.19 -0.34
C ASP A 568 -21.80 -13.31 -0.57
N GLU A 569 -21.97 -12.06 -1.00
CA GLU A 569 -20.87 -11.09 -1.23
C GLU A 569 -20.54 -10.23 0.02
N THR A 570 -21.19 -10.47 1.15
CA THR A 570 -20.96 -9.68 2.38
C THR A 570 -19.66 -10.11 3.05
N GLU A 571 -18.58 -9.33 2.91
CA GLU A 571 -17.31 -9.61 3.62
C GLU A 571 -17.46 -9.43 5.13
N ILE A 572 -17.59 -10.54 5.86
CA ILE A 572 -17.61 -10.54 7.32
C ILE A 572 -16.19 -10.68 7.85
N THR A 573 -15.58 -9.56 8.24
CA THR A 573 -14.39 -9.62 9.09
C THR A 573 -14.79 -9.94 10.53
N PRO A 574 -13.96 -10.67 11.32
CA PRO A 574 -14.28 -11.02 12.71
C PRO A 574 -14.61 -9.80 13.59
N GLU A 575 -14.02 -8.65 13.28
CA GLU A 575 -14.25 -7.39 14.00
C GLU A 575 -15.58 -6.70 13.66
N LEU A 576 -16.17 -7.01 12.50
CA LEU A 576 -17.46 -6.48 12.03
C LEU A 576 -18.63 -7.34 12.57
N ALA A 577 -18.41 -8.66 12.68
CA ALA A 577 -19.40 -9.63 13.16
C ALA A 577 -19.92 -9.31 14.56
N ASP A 578 -19.07 -8.82 15.47
CA ASP A 578 -19.47 -8.50 16.85
C ASP A 578 -20.14 -7.11 17.02
N LYS A 579 -20.21 -6.31 15.95
CA LYS A 579 -20.65 -4.90 16.00
C LYS A 579 -21.94 -4.61 15.24
N LEU A 580 -22.34 -5.47 14.31
CA LEU A 580 -23.57 -5.31 13.53
C LEU A 580 -24.68 -6.23 14.05
N GLU A 581 -25.92 -5.72 14.02
CA GLU A 581 -27.13 -6.52 14.21
C GLU A 581 -27.66 -6.98 12.85
N PHE A 582 -28.04 -8.26 12.75
CA PHE A 582 -28.53 -8.87 11.52
C PHE A 582 -29.98 -9.26 11.66
N LEU A 583 -30.69 -9.16 10.54
CA LEU A 583 -32.01 -9.75 10.37
C LEU A 583 -31.84 -11.20 9.87
N ARG A 584 -32.42 -12.15 10.60
CA ARG A 584 -32.55 -13.54 10.14
C ARG A 584 -34.02 -13.94 10.13
N ALA A 585 -34.46 -14.47 8.99
CA ALA A 585 -35.74 -15.13 8.85
C ALA A 585 -35.56 -16.62 9.14
N LEU A 586 -36.24 -17.13 10.17
CA LEU A 586 -36.25 -18.55 10.52
C LEU A 586 -37.63 -19.13 10.26
N THR A 587 -37.74 -20.11 9.36
CA THR A 587 -38.97 -20.89 9.18
C THR A 587 -39.01 -22.00 10.21
N LEU A 588 -40.08 -22.06 11.02
CA LEU A 588 -40.26 -23.10 12.03
C LEU A 588 -40.75 -24.41 11.38
N PRO A 589 -39.96 -25.49 11.37
CA PRO A 589 -40.44 -26.80 10.94
C PRO A 589 -41.46 -27.38 11.93
N GLU A 590 -42.28 -28.35 11.48
CA GLU A 590 -43.31 -29.01 12.31
C GLU A 590 -42.79 -29.61 13.63
N GLY A 591 -41.50 -29.94 13.71
CA GLY A 591 -40.85 -30.51 14.90
C GLY A 591 -40.06 -29.53 15.76
N ALA A 592 -40.15 -28.22 15.51
CA ALA A 592 -39.39 -27.22 16.28
C ALA A 592 -39.90 -27.14 17.73
N TRP A 593 -38.98 -27.02 18.69
CA TRP A 593 -39.30 -26.89 20.11
C TRP A 593 -40.17 -25.66 20.44
N ALA A 594 -40.00 -24.57 19.68
CA ALA A 594 -40.77 -23.34 19.86
C ALA A 594 -42.22 -23.44 19.35
N THR A 595 -42.56 -24.46 18.55
CA THR A 595 -43.92 -24.62 18.03
C THR A 595 -44.89 -24.99 19.14
N GLY A 596 -46.03 -24.29 19.20
CA GLY A 596 -47.05 -24.43 20.25
C GLY A 596 -46.78 -23.59 21.51
N LYS A 597 -45.74 -22.74 21.50
CA LYS A 597 -45.44 -21.82 22.60
C LYS A 597 -45.92 -20.41 22.29
N ARG A 598 -46.29 -19.68 23.35
CA ARG A 598 -46.61 -18.25 23.24
C ARG A 598 -45.32 -17.42 23.21
N ILE A 599 -45.34 -16.30 22.51
CA ILE A 599 -44.17 -15.40 22.41
C ILE A 599 -43.70 -14.93 23.78
N ASP A 600 -44.60 -14.72 24.74
CA ASP A 600 -44.28 -14.32 26.12
C ASP A 600 -43.68 -15.44 26.99
N GLU A 601 -43.81 -16.70 26.58
CA GLU A 601 -43.18 -17.86 27.25
C GLU A 601 -41.71 -18.05 26.83
N LEU A 602 -41.27 -17.34 25.79
CA LEU A 602 -39.94 -17.41 25.22
C LEU A 602 -39.07 -16.28 25.78
N ASP A 603 -37.92 -16.64 26.36
CA ASP A 603 -37.01 -15.70 27.01
C ASP A 603 -36.03 -15.05 26.02
N TRP A 604 -36.55 -14.13 25.21
CA TRP A 604 -35.79 -13.44 24.15
C TRP A 604 -34.59 -12.64 24.71
N GLU A 605 -34.75 -12.01 25.88
CA GLU A 605 -33.70 -11.22 26.53
C GLU A 605 -32.50 -12.08 26.93
N LYS A 606 -32.74 -13.27 27.51
CA LYS A 606 -31.67 -14.21 27.88
C LYS A 606 -30.83 -14.63 26.67
N HIS A 607 -31.44 -14.73 25.49
CA HIS A 607 -30.78 -15.08 24.24
C HIS A 607 -30.22 -13.87 23.47
N GLN A 608 -30.35 -12.66 23.99
CA GLN A 608 -29.85 -11.40 23.39
C GLN A 608 -30.31 -11.21 21.94
N VAL A 609 -31.57 -11.56 21.66
CA VAL A 609 -32.24 -11.38 20.37
C VAL A 609 -33.59 -10.73 20.56
N GLN A 610 -34.08 -10.04 19.52
CA GLN A 610 -35.41 -9.44 19.50
C GLN A 610 -36.25 -10.05 18.38
N LEU A 611 -37.53 -10.31 18.65
CA LEU A 611 -38.50 -10.68 17.64
C LEU A 611 -39.03 -9.41 16.96
N LYS A 612 -38.68 -9.19 15.70
CA LYS A 612 -39.10 -8.00 14.94
C LYS A 612 -40.48 -8.19 14.30
N ALA A 613 -40.74 -9.36 13.73
CA ALA A 613 -41.99 -9.68 13.06
C ALA A 613 -42.23 -11.19 13.02
N LEU A 614 -43.49 -11.57 12.85
CA LEU A 614 -43.92 -12.94 12.57
C LEU A 614 -44.63 -12.95 11.23
N ARG A 615 -44.27 -13.87 10.33
CA ARG A 615 -44.96 -14.04 9.05
C ARG A 615 -45.64 -15.40 8.98
N ARG A 616 -46.94 -15.39 8.71
CA ARG A 616 -47.81 -16.56 8.60
C ARG A 616 -48.65 -16.45 7.33
N ASP A 617 -48.70 -17.51 6.53
CA ASP A 617 -49.50 -17.55 5.29
C ASP A 617 -49.29 -16.32 4.37
N ASP A 618 -48.03 -15.93 4.18
CA ASP A 618 -47.59 -14.73 3.45
C ASP A 618 -47.94 -13.36 4.07
N GLU A 619 -48.73 -13.31 5.14
CA GLU A 619 -49.04 -12.09 5.90
C GLU A 619 -48.01 -11.82 7.01
N GLU A 620 -47.47 -10.60 7.05
CA GLU A 620 -46.51 -10.16 8.07
C GLU A 620 -47.23 -9.41 9.20
N ILE A 621 -47.11 -9.95 10.42
CA ILE A 621 -47.57 -9.34 11.65
C ILE A 621 -46.38 -8.57 12.25
N GLN A 622 -46.43 -7.25 12.16
CA GLN A 622 -45.45 -6.35 12.79
C GLN A 622 -45.78 -6.23 14.27
N GLU A 623 -44.76 -6.39 15.13
CA GLU A 623 -44.92 -6.40 16.60
C GLU A 623 -46.02 -7.37 17.08
N PRO A 624 -45.85 -8.70 16.89
CA PRO A 624 -46.85 -9.68 17.30
C PRO A 624 -47.09 -9.63 18.83
N ASP A 625 -48.37 -9.69 19.22
CA ASP A 625 -48.76 -9.66 20.63
C ASP A 625 -48.15 -10.86 21.39
N GLY A 626 -47.79 -10.64 22.65
CA GLY A 626 -47.13 -11.67 23.48
C GLY A 626 -47.95 -12.95 23.67
N ASP A 627 -49.26 -12.91 23.45
CA ASP A 627 -50.15 -14.06 23.49
C ASP A 627 -50.22 -14.88 22.21
N THR A 628 -49.58 -14.43 21.14
CA THR A 628 -49.51 -15.13 19.87
C THR A 628 -48.74 -16.45 20.03
N GLU A 629 -49.38 -17.55 19.66
CA GLU A 629 -48.78 -18.88 19.64
C GLU A 629 -48.07 -19.13 18.30
N LEU A 630 -46.82 -19.61 18.36
CA LEU A 630 -46.02 -19.97 17.20
C LEU A 630 -46.49 -21.29 16.58
N GLN A 631 -46.78 -21.28 15.29
CA GLN A 631 -47.31 -22.43 14.54
C GLN A 631 -46.24 -23.04 13.62
N PRO A 632 -46.42 -24.29 13.15
CA PRO A 632 -45.61 -24.83 12.08
C PRO A 632 -45.64 -23.93 10.85
N GLN A 633 -44.51 -23.80 10.16
CA GLN A 633 -44.28 -22.96 8.98
C GLN A 633 -44.32 -21.45 9.21
N ASP A 634 -44.55 -20.98 10.43
CA ASP A 634 -44.33 -19.58 10.76
C ASP A 634 -42.88 -19.17 10.46
N VAL A 635 -42.71 -17.97 9.90
CA VAL A 635 -41.39 -17.37 9.70
C VAL A 635 -41.19 -16.30 10.76
N VAL A 636 -40.26 -16.58 11.67
CA VAL A 636 -39.88 -15.71 12.78
C VAL A 636 -38.73 -14.81 12.33
N LEU A 637 -38.93 -13.49 12.40
CA LEU A 637 -37.92 -12.51 12.01
C LEU A 637 -37.15 -12.05 13.24
N LEU A 638 -35.91 -12.51 13.39
CA LEU A 638 -35.05 -12.21 14.53
C LEU A 638 -34.04 -11.11 14.21
N VAL A 639 -33.79 -10.23 15.18
CA VAL A 639 -32.74 -9.21 15.14
C VAL A 639 -31.76 -9.45 16.28
N GLY A 640 -30.46 -9.43 15.98
CA GLY A 640 -29.38 -9.48 16.96
C GLY A 640 -28.02 -9.72 16.34
N LYS A 641 -26.98 -9.86 17.15
CA LYS A 641 -25.61 -10.17 16.66
C LYS A 641 -25.56 -11.59 16.07
N PRO A 642 -24.69 -11.87 15.07
CA PRO A 642 -24.63 -13.17 14.37
C PRO A 642 -24.63 -14.37 15.32
N ARG A 643 -23.73 -14.35 16.31
CA ARG A 643 -23.56 -15.46 17.25
C ARG A 643 -24.81 -15.73 18.08
N TYR A 644 -25.58 -14.69 18.41
CA TYR A 644 -26.78 -14.80 19.22
C TYR A 644 -27.98 -15.19 18.39
N VAL A 645 -28.07 -14.69 17.16
CA VAL A 645 -29.10 -15.10 16.19
C VAL A 645 -28.94 -16.58 15.82
N GLU A 646 -27.71 -17.06 15.59
CA GLU A 646 -27.44 -18.49 15.38
C GLU A 646 -27.75 -19.36 16.61
N ALA A 647 -27.43 -18.87 17.82
CA ALA A 647 -27.76 -19.55 19.05
C ALA A 647 -29.28 -19.59 19.31
N ALA A 648 -29.97 -18.49 19.01
CA ALA A 648 -31.43 -18.38 19.12
C ALA A 648 -32.14 -19.27 18.10
N GLU A 649 -31.60 -19.42 16.89
CA GLU A 649 -32.11 -20.37 15.90
C GLU A 649 -32.05 -21.81 16.43
N ARG A 650 -30.90 -22.25 16.96
CA ARG A 650 -30.82 -23.58 17.59
C ARG A 650 -31.76 -23.72 18.77
N TRP A 651 -31.87 -22.69 19.60
CA TRP A 651 -32.79 -22.69 20.74
C TRP A 651 -34.26 -22.85 20.31
N LEU A 652 -34.71 -22.13 19.29
CA LEU A 652 -36.09 -22.23 18.79
C LEU A 652 -36.37 -23.59 18.13
N LEU A 653 -35.36 -24.21 17.53
CA LEU A 653 -35.49 -25.51 16.89
C LEU A 653 -35.38 -26.68 17.89
N GLU A 654 -34.45 -26.63 18.84
CA GLU A 654 -34.00 -27.79 19.64
C GLU A 654 -34.35 -27.67 21.14
N GLY A 655 -34.54 -26.46 21.67
CA GLY A 655 -34.90 -26.18 23.08
C GLY A 655 -33.75 -25.81 24.01
#